data_AF-A0A1T4PBR3-F1
#
_entry.id   AF-A0A1T4PBR3-F1
#
_cell.length_a   1.000
_cell.length_b   1.000
_cell.length_c   1.000
_cell.angle_alpha   90.00
_cell.angle_beta   90.00
_cell.angle_gamma   90.00
#
_symmetry.space_group_name_H-M   'P 1'
#
loop_
_entity.id
_entity.type
_entity.pdbx_description
1 polymer ?
#
loop_
_entity_poly.entity_id
_entity_poly.type
_entity_poly.pdbx_seq_one_letter_code
_entity_poly.pdbx_strand_id
1 'polypeptide(L)'
;MKNLSGLICFVVTLAVTTMASAASYTLTITTDKTSYAPGQTMNITAIFKKDSTGITSPSKREVRIKDSSGNELVKTSMSNAGSGKYTYAYKLSSAARTGKYEVRGEFESNGNKKTAYSYPLVATSTVDTIAPITSVSPAGGSYTTTQSVRLTANETATIYYTTNGSTPTTASAKYSAPLTISATTTLKYFARDTAGNNEAVKTATYTISSTPPADTTAPVTSVSPAGGSYTTAQSVRLTANEAATIYYTTNGSTPTTASAVYSAPLAISATTTLKYFARDTAGNNEAVKTATYTIGSSGGSGPHANLTYTGNTMCLQCHTKQATDLAGSVHYKWESPYDKISNKPGVTGGKLNTAVNAYCINTLGNWNGCGSCHIGAGAKPGTVADATKNIDCLVCHQKEYKRTRNSTTGLFEPDTTTMTISMDAAVQTLHKPVKSNCLQCHAKGGGGDALKRGDLALINGTTTDRNYDVHMASTGANLSCQQCHTTTNHHVAGRGSDLRPTDSTTTVGCATSSCHSNKAALNAGHATTAINTHLKRVACQTCHIPTYGKQAADAVLNTTTGFGDQKTETDRTWATPEWSVANNRWEPTVVKSNNLKPIYAFFDGSSWVYDLHDVAVIDPATGNYKISRPNGGINTPNTKLYPFKYKTSTQPIHTASGKLIALNTSVYFKTADVAGAIQSGLTNMGLPAGDPYTMVKADEYQMLNHTVSPKASALQCAACHGTTSTPATQMNLKSMGYILKGTEATVCTQCHGTEDMPSFTSLHSKHVTSKKIDCSMCHTFSRAAERGLTIGIKN
;
A
#
# COMPACT_ATOMS: atom_id res chain seq x y z
N MET A 1 -62.88 -53.14 -43.41
CA MET A 1 -62.86 -53.23 -44.89
C MET A 1 -62.32 -51.92 -45.44
N LYS A 2 -61.29 -52.01 -46.31
CA LYS A 2 -60.60 -50.97 -47.11
C LYS A 2 -59.82 -49.90 -46.31
N ASN A 3 -58.54 -49.61 -46.57
CA ASN A 3 -57.54 -50.17 -47.48
C ASN A 3 -56.15 -49.77 -46.94
N LEU A 4 -55.20 -50.68 -47.14
CA LEU A 4 -53.75 -50.52 -46.92
C LEU A 4 -53.09 -49.65 -48.02
N SER A 5 -51.79 -49.42 -47.83
CA SER A 5 -50.72 -48.99 -48.78
C SER A 5 -50.43 -47.48 -48.80
N GLY A 6 -49.19 -47.00 -48.76
CA GLY A 6 -47.87 -47.63 -48.69
C GLY A 6 -46.78 -46.53 -48.67
N LEU A 7 -45.68 -46.81 -47.98
CA LEU A 7 -44.28 -46.36 -48.16
C LEU A 7 -44.00 -44.98 -48.82
N ILE A 8 -43.21 -44.12 -48.15
CA ILE A 8 -41.88 -43.62 -48.59
C ILE A 8 -41.34 -42.54 -47.63
N CYS A 9 -40.04 -42.66 -47.36
CA CYS A 9 -39.15 -41.89 -46.49
C CYS A 9 -39.17 -40.37 -46.75
N PHE A 10 -39.23 -39.55 -45.68
CA PHE A 10 -38.78 -38.15 -45.71
C PHE A 10 -37.96 -37.83 -44.46
N VAL A 11 -36.81 -37.23 -44.72
CA VAL A 11 -35.76 -36.78 -43.81
C VAL A 11 -36.34 -35.89 -42.70
N VAL A 12 -36.08 -36.24 -41.44
CA VAL A 12 -36.32 -35.36 -40.29
C VAL A 12 -35.21 -34.30 -40.27
N THR A 13 -35.46 -33.16 -40.91
CA THR A 13 -34.72 -31.93 -40.65
C THR A 13 -35.32 -31.31 -39.40
N LEU A 14 -34.66 -31.50 -38.25
CA LEU A 14 -35.03 -30.85 -37.00
C LEU A 14 -34.81 -29.33 -37.17
N ALA A 15 -35.88 -28.59 -37.43
CA ALA A 15 -35.85 -27.13 -37.42
C ALA A 15 -35.58 -26.67 -35.99
N VAL A 16 -34.34 -26.24 -35.73
CA VAL A 16 -33.99 -25.44 -34.56
C VAL A 16 -34.77 -24.14 -34.67
N THR A 17 -35.90 -24.07 -33.95
CA THR A 17 -36.58 -22.81 -33.69
C THR A 17 -35.68 -22.03 -32.74
N THR A 18 -34.99 -21.04 -33.28
CA THR A 18 -34.28 -20.03 -32.50
C THR A 18 -35.31 -19.35 -31.59
N MET A 19 -35.18 -19.53 -30.27
CA MET A 19 -35.92 -18.72 -29.32
C MET A 19 -35.48 -17.26 -29.52
N ALA A 20 -36.36 -16.45 -30.11
CA ALA A 20 -36.16 -15.01 -30.17
C ALA A 20 -35.97 -14.47 -28.74
N SER A 21 -34.84 -13.79 -28.48
CA SER A 21 -34.62 -13.13 -27.20
C SER A 21 -35.75 -12.11 -26.97
N ALA A 22 -36.42 -12.17 -25.82
CA ALA A 22 -37.41 -11.16 -25.46
C ALA A 22 -36.77 -9.77 -25.46
N ALA A 23 -37.33 -8.84 -26.25
CA ALA A 23 -36.81 -7.48 -26.37
C ALA A 23 -36.74 -6.79 -25.00
N SER A 24 -35.63 -6.12 -24.71
CA SER A 24 -35.34 -5.52 -23.41
C SER A 24 -35.75 -4.04 -23.38
N TYR A 25 -36.69 -3.66 -22.52
CA TYR A 25 -37.08 -2.26 -22.33
C TYR A 25 -36.27 -1.63 -21.19
N THR A 26 -35.64 -0.48 -21.42
CA THR A 26 -34.86 0.26 -20.41
C THR A 26 -35.35 1.70 -20.27
N LEU A 27 -35.32 2.21 -19.04
CA LEU A 27 -35.64 3.59 -18.70
C LEU A 27 -34.57 4.13 -17.77
N THR A 28 -34.03 5.30 -18.08
CA THR A 28 -33.19 6.09 -17.17
C THR A 28 -33.84 7.44 -16.96
N ILE A 29 -33.67 8.02 -15.77
CA ILE A 29 -34.08 9.39 -15.47
C ILE A 29 -32.94 10.10 -14.72
N THR A 30 -32.60 11.30 -15.16
CA THR A 30 -31.52 12.11 -14.61
C THR A 30 -31.94 13.56 -14.51
N THR A 31 -31.31 14.27 -13.61
CA THR A 31 -31.36 15.73 -13.47
C THR A 31 -30.06 16.34 -13.99
N ASP A 32 -30.08 17.59 -14.44
CA ASP A 32 -28.88 18.28 -14.94
C ASP A 32 -27.85 18.58 -13.85
N LYS A 33 -28.28 18.57 -12.58
CA LYS A 33 -27.42 18.74 -11.40
C LYS A 33 -27.83 17.78 -10.30
N THR A 34 -26.88 17.44 -9.44
CA THR A 34 -27.14 16.65 -8.23
C THR A 34 -27.67 17.50 -7.07
N SER A 35 -27.56 18.84 -7.16
CA SER A 35 -28.11 19.76 -6.16
C SER A 35 -28.62 21.08 -6.77
N TYR A 36 -29.64 21.65 -6.13
CA TYR A 36 -30.32 22.90 -6.52
C TYR A 36 -30.56 23.80 -5.31
N ALA A 37 -30.55 25.12 -5.53
CA ALA A 37 -31.07 26.08 -4.56
C ALA A 37 -32.58 26.32 -4.75
N PRO A 38 -33.33 26.67 -3.69
CA PRO A 38 -34.68 27.19 -3.82
C PRO A 38 -34.74 28.30 -4.89
N GLY A 39 -35.76 28.27 -5.75
CA GLY A 39 -35.90 29.19 -6.89
C GLY A 39 -35.22 28.76 -8.20
N GLN A 40 -34.33 27.76 -8.19
CA GLN A 40 -33.67 27.25 -9.40
C GLN A 40 -34.57 26.32 -10.22
N THR A 41 -34.30 26.23 -11.52
CA THR A 41 -34.96 25.27 -12.42
C THR A 41 -34.20 23.96 -12.46
N MET A 42 -34.92 22.86 -12.19
CA MET A 42 -34.46 21.49 -12.30
C MET A 42 -34.82 20.94 -13.70
N ASN A 43 -33.81 20.66 -14.51
CA ASN A 43 -34.00 20.09 -15.85
C ASN A 43 -33.88 18.57 -15.78
N ILE A 44 -34.99 17.89 -16.06
CA ILE A 44 -35.12 16.44 -15.96
C ILE A 44 -35.08 15.85 -17.36
N THR A 45 -34.26 14.82 -17.55
CA THR A 45 -34.16 14.04 -18.78
C THR A 45 -34.49 12.59 -18.49
N ALA A 46 -35.40 12.00 -19.26
CA ALA A 46 -35.64 10.57 -19.30
C ALA A 46 -35.23 10.00 -20.65
N ILE A 47 -34.65 8.80 -20.66
CA ILE A 47 -34.30 8.07 -21.89
C ILE A 47 -34.97 6.70 -21.83
N PHE A 48 -35.90 6.46 -22.76
CA PHE A 48 -36.68 5.23 -22.85
C PHE A 48 -36.35 4.49 -24.15
N LYS A 49 -35.84 3.26 -24.03
CA LYS A 49 -35.34 2.46 -25.16
C LYS A 49 -35.93 1.06 -25.16
N LYS A 50 -36.06 0.51 -26.37
CA LYS A 50 -36.19 -0.92 -26.64
C LYS A 50 -34.85 -1.37 -27.20
N ASP A 51 -34.16 -2.21 -26.44
CA ASP A 51 -32.77 -2.60 -26.66
C ASP A 51 -31.89 -1.33 -26.77
N SER A 52 -31.32 -1.06 -27.94
CA SER A 52 -30.52 0.16 -28.21
C SER A 52 -31.33 1.31 -28.82
N THR A 53 -32.56 1.06 -29.27
CA THR A 53 -33.34 2.01 -30.07
C THR A 53 -34.28 2.82 -29.19
N GLY A 54 -34.23 4.15 -29.33
CA GLY A 54 -35.09 5.07 -28.59
C GLY A 54 -36.56 4.95 -29.01
N ILE A 55 -37.46 4.83 -28.04
CA ILE A 55 -38.90 4.76 -28.28
C ILE A 55 -39.44 6.18 -28.35
N THR A 56 -39.92 6.62 -29.52
CA THR A 56 -40.36 8.01 -29.75
C THR A 56 -41.85 8.24 -29.47
N SER A 57 -42.68 7.19 -29.44
CA SER A 57 -44.12 7.29 -29.21
C SER A 57 -44.62 6.27 -28.17
N PRO A 58 -44.23 6.39 -26.89
CA PRO A 58 -44.73 5.54 -25.81
C PRO A 58 -46.20 5.89 -25.49
N SER A 59 -46.97 4.88 -25.08
CA SER A 59 -48.36 5.05 -24.61
C SER A 59 -48.42 5.82 -23.28
N LYS A 60 -47.34 5.81 -22.49
CA LYS A 60 -47.19 6.63 -21.26
C LYS A 60 -45.78 7.24 -21.15
N ARG A 61 -45.70 8.49 -20.68
CA ARG A 61 -44.44 9.26 -20.49
C ARG A 61 -44.55 10.24 -19.31
N GLU A 62 -44.87 9.74 -18.12
CA GLU A 62 -45.16 10.56 -16.95
C GLU A 62 -43.89 10.84 -16.13
N VAL A 63 -43.76 12.04 -15.59
CA VAL A 63 -42.81 12.40 -14.52
C VAL A 63 -43.57 12.83 -13.28
N ARG A 64 -43.07 12.40 -12.12
CA ARG A 64 -43.52 12.81 -10.80
C ARG A 64 -42.37 13.38 -10.00
N ILE A 65 -42.65 14.43 -9.25
CA ILE A 65 -41.68 15.06 -8.35
C ILE A 65 -42.29 15.15 -6.97
N LYS A 66 -41.60 14.63 -5.96
CA LYS A 66 -41.96 14.82 -4.55
C LYS A 66 -40.90 15.62 -3.80
N ASP A 67 -41.34 16.46 -2.88
CA ASP A 67 -40.44 17.16 -1.97
C ASP A 67 -39.80 16.21 -0.93
N SER A 68 -38.92 16.75 -0.10
CA SER A 68 -38.22 16.02 0.97
C SER A 68 -39.12 15.49 2.08
N SER A 69 -40.39 15.90 2.13
CA SER A 69 -41.40 15.42 3.08
C SER A 69 -42.34 14.38 2.45
N GLY A 70 -42.15 14.06 1.17
CA GLY A 70 -42.97 13.11 0.43
C GLY A 70 -44.20 13.70 -0.24
N ASN A 71 -44.40 15.03 -0.22
CA ASN A 71 -45.53 15.68 -0.88
C ASN A 71 -45.33 15.70 -2.41
N GLU A 72 -46.32 15.25 -3.18
CA GLU A 72 -46.29 15.29 -4.65
C GLU A 72 -46.46 16.72 -5.14
N LEU A 73 -45.40 17.27 -5.74
CA LEU A 73 -45.36 18.64 -6.29
C LEU A 73 -45.78 18.67 -7.77
N VAL A 74 -45.46 17.60 -8.50
CA VAL A 74 -45.72 17.50 -9.94
C VAL A 74 -46.12 16.07 -10.27
N LYS A 75 -47.11 15.95 -11.17
CA LYS A 75 -47.44 14.75 -11.92
C LYS A 75 -47.92 15.15 -13.31
N THR A 76 -47.10 14.94 -14.34
CA THR A 76 -47.43 15.38 -15.70
C THR A 76 -46.70 14.57 -16.77
N SER A 77 -47.07 14.77 -18.04
CA SER A 77 -46.38 14.16 -19.17
C SER A 77 -45.11 14.93 -19.55
N MET A 78 -44.04 14.22 -19.90
CA MET A 78 -42.79 14.80 -20.40
C MET A 78 -42.87 15.15 -21.89
N SER A 79 -42.10 16.16 -22.30
CA SER A 79 -41.98 16.58 -23.71
C SER A 79 -41.03 15.66 -24.47
N ASN A 80 -41.40 15.29 -25.70
CA ASN A 80 -40.55 14.47 -26.56
C ASN A 80 -39.42 15.31 -27.16
N ALA A 81 -38.17 14.89 -26.96
CA ALA A 81 -36.97 15.54 -27.48
C ALA A 81 -36.29 14.73 -28.61
N GLY A 82 -36.96 13.69 -29.13
CA GLY A 82 -36.47 12.82 -30.20
C GLY A 82 -35.61 11.66 -29.69
N SER A 83 -35.46 10.62 -30.51
CA SER A 83 -34.57 9.47 -30.26
C SER A 83 -34.77 8.79 -28.89
N GLY A 84 -36.01 8.71 -28.41
CA GLY A 84 -36.35 8.13 -27.11
C GLY A 84 -35.98 8.98 -25.89
N LYS A 85 -35.57 10.24 -26.10
CA LYS A 85 -35.28 11.22 -25.05
C LYS A 85 -36.52 12.06 -24.76
N TYR A 86 -36.80 12.28 -23.48
CA TYR A 86 -37.90 13.09 -22.98
C TYR A 86 -37.40 14.09 -21.94
N THR A 87 -37.95 15.30 -21.94
CA THR A 87 -37.51 16.36 -21.02
C THR A 87 -38.67 17.00 -20.27
N TYR A 88 -38.37 17.48 -19.07
CA TYR A 88 -39.28 18.31 -18.27
C TYR A 88 -38.46 19.28 -17.43
N ALA A 89 -38.86 20.55 -17.40
CA ALA A 89 -38.20 21.58 -16.59
C ALA A 89 -39.12 21.98 -15.44
N TYR A 90 -38.66 21.80 -14.21
CA TYR A 90 -39.41 22.15 -13.01
C TYR A 90 -38.76 23.33 -12.29
N LYS A 91 -39.47 24.45 -12.18
CA LYS A 91 -38.99 25.61 -11.41
C LYS A 91 -39.31 25.41 -9.93
N LEU A 92 -38.28 25.25 -9.11
CA LEU A 92 -38.44 25.17 -7.65
C LEU A 92 -38.99 26.51 -7.14
N SER A 93 -39.91 26.44 -6.17
CA SER A 93 -40.34 27.62 -5.42
C SER A 93 -39.14 28.28 -4.74
N SER A 94 -39.15 29.62 -4.62
CA SER A 94 -38.19 30.34 -3.77
C SER A 94 -38.28 29.92 -2.30
N ALA A 95 -39.42 29.36 -1.89
CA ALA A 95 -39.66 28.76 -0.57
C ALA A 95 -39.60 27.21 -0.60
N ALA A 96 -38.97 26.61 -1.61
CA ALA A 96 -38.85 25.15 -1.68
C ALA A 96 -38.15 24.59 -0.44
N ARG A 97 -38.70 23.51 0.13
CA ARG A 97 -38.12 22.82 1.27
C ARG A 97 -36.74 22.28 0.91
N THR A 98 -35.81 22.34 1.85
CA THR A 98 -34.50 21.72 1.68
C THR A 98 -34.60 20.21 1.93
N GLY A 99 -33.68 19.44 1.34
CA GLY A 99 -33.62 17.98 1.45
C GLY A 99 -33.67 17.27 0.11
N LYS A 100 -33.70 15.94 0.14
CA LYS A 100 -33.70 15.10 -1.08
C LYS A 100 -35.09 15.06 -1.70
N TYR A 101 -35.19 15.43 -2.97
CA TYR A 101 -36.42 15.34 -3.73
C TYR A 101 -36.46 14.01 -4.48
N GLU A 102 -37.63 13.41 -4.65
CA GLU A 102 -37.81 12.21 -5.49
C GLU A 102 -38.28 12.64 -6.87
N VAL A 103 -37.51 12.33 -7.91
CA VAL A 103 -37.91 12.48 -9.31
C VAL A 103 -38.12 11.08 -9.89
N ARG A 104 -39.37 10.75 -10.21
CA ARG A 104 -39.77 9.44 -10.71
C ARG A 104 -40.30 9.55 -12.14
N GLY A 105 -39.75 8.75 -13.05
CA GLY A 105 -40.28 8.59 -14.41
C GLY A 105 -41.07 7.30 -14.55
N GLU A 106 -42.24 7.34 -15.20
CA GLU A 106 -43.03 6.16 -15.57
C GLU A 106 -43.33 6.16 -17.07
N PHE A 107 -42.81 5.16 -17.78
CA PHE A 107 -42.96 5.02 -19.23
C PHE A 107 -43.57 3.67 -19.59
N GLU A 108 -44.38 3.64 -20.65
CA GLU A 108 -45.02 2.43 -21.14
C GLU A 108 -45.07 2.41 -22.67
N SER A 109 -44.79 1.26 -23.28
CA SER A 109 -44.98 1.02 -24.71
C SER A 109 -45.25 -0.46 -24.94
N ASN A 110 -46.25 -0.80 -25.76
CA ASN A 110 -46.64 -2.19 -26.06
C ASN A 110 -46.84 -3.04 -24.78
N GLY A 111 -47.50 -2.49 -23.76
CA GLY A 111 -47.74 -3.15 -22.47
C GLY A 111 -46.51 -3.27 -21.55
N ASN A 112 -45.32 -2.79 -21.97
CA ASN A 112 -44.10 -2.86 -21.17
C ASN A 112 -43.92 -1.57 -20.36
N LYS A 113 -44.27 -1.63 -19.06
CA LYS A 113 -44.10 -0.51 -18.13
C LYS A 113 -42.69 -0.52 -17.50
N LYS A 114 -42.06 0.66 -17.43
CA LYS A 114 -40.79 0.90 -16.73
C LYS A 114 -40.88 2.10 -15.80
N THR A 115 -40.13 2.03 -14.71
CA THR A 115 -40.03 3.10 -13.71
C THR A 115 -38.57 3.33 -13.36
N ALA A 116 -38.18 4.60 -13.26
CA ALA A 116 -36.82 5.01 -12.88
C ALA A 116 -36.89 6.18 -11.89
N TYR A 117 -35.82 6.36 -11.10
CA TYR A 117 -35.75 7.34 -10.03
C TYR A 117 -34.45 8.15 -10.09
N SER A 118 -34.52 9.43 -9.68
CA SER A 118 -33.40 10.30 -9.41
C SER A 118 -33.67 11.10 -8.13
N TYR A 119 -32.64 11.35 -7.32
CA TYR A 119 -32.76 11.96 -5.99
C TYR A 119 -31.87 13.20 -5.81
N PRO A 120 -32.18 14.33 -6.48
CA PRO A 120 -31.41 15.58 -6.32
C PRO A 120 -31.62 16.20 -4.93
N LEU A 121 -30.59 16.90 -4.43
CA LEU A 121 -30.62 17.62 -3.15
C LEU A 121 -31.00 19.10 -3.35
N VAL A 122 -32.08 19.56 -2.70
CA VAL A 122 -32.39 21.00 -2.62
C VAL A 122 -31.76 21.59 -1.35
N ALA A 123 -30.90 22.60 -1.47
CA ALA A 123 -30.19 23.22 -0.35
C ALA A 123 -30.00 24.73 -0.57
N THR A 124 -30.03 25.53 0.49
CA THR A 124 -29.75 26.97 0.40
C THR A 124 -28.27 27.21 0.10
N SER A 125 -27.97 28.08 -0.88
CA SER A 125 -26.60 28.51 -1.17
C SER A 125 -26.01 29.18 0.08
N THR A 126 -24.91 28.64 0.59
CA THR A 126 -24.13 29.29 1.63
C THR A 126 -23.41 30.50 1.04
N VAL A 127 -23.44 31.65 1.72
CA VAL A 127 -22.51 32.76 1.45
C VAL A 127 -21.11 32.23 1.65
N ASP A 128 -20.23 32.45 0.67
CA ASP A 128 -18.83 32.12 0.81
C ASP A 128 -18.19 33.05 1.84
N THR A 129 -17.75 32.48 2.95
CA THR A 129 -17.13 33.17 4.08
C THR A 129 -15.66 32.77 4.23
N ILE A 130 -15.14 31.96 3.31
CA ILE A 130 -13.79 31.41 3.39
C ILE A 130 -12.91 32.27 2.50
N ALA A 131 -11.86 32.85 3.09
CA ALA A 131 -10.88 33.59 2.31
C ALA A 131 -10.10 32.68 1.35
N PRO A 132 -9.70 33.18 0.17
CA PRO A 132 -8.89 32.42 -0.78
C PRO A 132 -7.52 32.08 -0.19
N ILE A 133 -6.89 31.04 -0.73
CA ILE A 133 -5.57 30.56 -0.33
C ILE A 133 -4.63 30.66 -1.52
N THR A 134 -3.62 31.51 -1.41
CA THR A 134 -2.54 31.59 -2.39
C THR A 134 -1.37 30.65 -2.09
N SER A 135 -0.74 30.16 -3.16
CA SER A 135 0.53 29.45 -3.17
C SER A 135 1.56 30.25 -3.98
N VAL A 136 2.84 30.07 -3.66
CA VAL A 136 3.97 30.71 -4.33
C VAL A 136 4.94 29.63 -4.83
N SER A 137 5.43 29.77 -6.06
CA SER A 137 6.39 28.84 -6.65
C SER A 137 7.41 29.59 -7.52
N PRO A 138 8.72 29.41 -7.32
CA PRO A 138 9.33 28.61 -6.26
C PRO A 138 9.16 29.28 -4.88
N ALA A 139 9.28 28.51 -3.79
CA ALA A 139 9.09 29.03 -2.44
C ALA A 139 10.17 30.06 -2.05
N GLY A 140 9.97 30.85 -0.98
CA GLY A 140 11.04 31.70 -0.45
C GLY A 140 12.26 30.87 -0.05
N GLY A 141 13.46 31.39 -0.30
CA GLY A 141 14.72 30.69 -0.04
C GLY A 141 15.93 31.38 -0.68
N SER A 142 17.09 30.74 -0.51
CA SER A 142 18.32 31.17 -1.17
C SER A 142 18.45 30.52 -2.55
N TYR A 143 18.77 31.33 -3.54
CA TYR A 143 18.95 30.92 -4.92
C TYR A 143 20.24 31.50 -5.48
N THR A 144 20.85 30.79 -6.43
CA THR A 144 22.08 31.22 -7.10
C THR A 144 21.82 31.92 -8.44
N THR A 145 20.58 31.89 -8.91
CA THR A 145 20.12 32.49 -10.17
C THR A 145 18.84 33.29 -9.96
N THR A 146 18.53 34.19 -10.88
CA THR A 146 17.26 34.93 -10.93
C THR A 146 16.07 33.97 -10.93
N GLN A 147 15.08 34.22 -10.07
CA GLN A 147 13.87 33.41 -9.96
C GLN A 147 12.70 34.03 -10.72
N SER A 148 11.88 33.19 -11.36
CA SER A 148 10.58 33.56 -11.91
C SER A 148 9.48 33.04 -10.99
N VAL A 149 8.96 33.93 -10.14
CA VAL A 149 8.03 33.59 -9.06
C VAL A 149 6.58 33.69 -9.53
N ARG A 150 5.86 32.58 -9.44
CA ARG A 150 4.43 32.47 -9.72
C ARG A 150 3.62 32.45 -8.44
N LEU A 151 2.57 33.28 -8.40
CA LEU A 151 1.51 33.23 -7.40
C LEU A 151 0.27 32.57 -8.01
N THR A 152 -0.44 31.76 -7.24
CA THR A 152 -1.67 31.07 -7.69
C THR A 152 -2.65 30.97 -6.53
N ALA A 153 -3.93 31.21 -6.76
CA ALA A 153 -5.00 31.02 -5.78
C ALA A 153 -5.72 29.68 -6.01
N ASN A 154 -6.24 29.08 -4.93
CA ASN A 154 -7.06 27.86 -4.95
C ASN A 154 -8.44 28.07 -5.61
N GLU A 155 -8.84 29.32 -5.82
CA GLU A 155 -10.12 29.71 -6.41
C GLU A 155 -9.99 31.05 -7.15
N THR A 156 -11.10 31.49 -7.75
CA THR A 156 -11.15 32.76 -8.50
C THR A 156 -10.97 33.93 -7.54
N ALA A 157 -9.75 34.46 -7.48
CA ALA A 157 -9.39 35.59 -6.61
C ALA A 157 -8.38 36.52 -7.27
N THR A 158 -8.39 37.79 -6.86
CA THR A 158 -7.38 38.79 -7.25
C THR A 158 -6.26 38.81 -6.21
N ILE A 159 -5.01 38.58 -6.64
CA ILE A 159 -3.83 38.60 -5.76
C ILE A 159 -3.16 39.98 -5.84
N TYR A 160 -2.88 40.58 -4.68
CA TYR A 160 -2.16 41.85 -4.49
C TYR A 160 -0.81 41.59 -3.84
N TYR A 161 0.24 42.29 -4.24
CA TYR A 161 1.59 42.05 -3.73
C TYR A 161 2.48 43.30 -3.66
N THR A 162 3.59 43.18 -2.93
CA THR A 162 4.70 44.13 -2.80
C THR A 162 6.02 43.34 -2.76
N THR A 163 7.09 43.89 -3.33
CA THR A 163 8.42 43.22 -3.39
C THR A 163 9.48 43.83 -2.47
N ASN A 164 9.15 44.95 -1.82
CA ASN A 164 10.02 45.68 -0.91
C ASN A 164 9.74 45.36 0.57
N GLY A 165 8.88 44.36 0.85
CA GLY A 165 8.50 43.98 2.21
C GLY A 165 7.45 44.85 2.90
N SER A 166 6.88 45.87 2.25
CA SER A 166 5.74 46.61 2.80
C SER A 166 4.47 45.75 2.78
N THR A 167 3.49 46.01 3.66
CA THR A 167 2.24 45.22 3.68
C THR A 167 1.35 45.58 2.49
N PRO A 168 0.98 44.63 1.61
CA PRO A 168 0.09 44.90 0.48
C PRO A 168 -1.34 45.21 0.94
N THR A 169 -2.02 46.09 0.20
CA THR A 169 -3.45 46.43 0.33
C THR A 169 -4.17 46.20 -1.01
N THR A 170 -5.49 46.38 -1.06
CA THR A 170 -6.25 46.33 -2.33
C THR A 170 -5.89 47.45 -3.32
N ALA A 171 -5.07 48.42 -2.90
CA ALA A 171 -4.48 49.44 -3.76
C ALA A 171 -3.06 49.07 -4.27
N SER A 172 -2.48 47.96 -3.79
CA SER A 172 -1.16 47.47 -4.25
C SER A 172 -1.21 46.86 -5.65
N ALA A 173 -0.04 46.51 -6.19
CA ALA A 173 0.06 45.91 -7.52
C ALA A 173 -0.70 44.57 -7.59
N LYS A 174 -1.49 44.40 -8.66
CA LYS A 174 -2.20 43.15 -8.94
C LYS A 174 -1.28 42.18 -9.67
N TYR A 175 -1.24 40.94 -9.23
CA TYR A 175 -0.47 39.89 -9.89
C TYR A 175 -1.20 39.43 -11.16
N SER A 176 -0.56 39.62 -12.32
CA SER A 176 -1.08 39.22 -13.64
C SER A 176 -0.09 38.36 -14.44
N ALA A 177 1.18 38.35 -14.06
CA ALA A 177 2.26 37.60 -14.69
C ALA A 177 3.34 37.23 -13.66
N PRO A 178 4.17 36.20 -13.91
CA PRO A 178 5.25 35.81 -13.00
C PRO A 178 6.19 36.99 -12.66
N LEU A 179 6.64 37.06 -11.40
CA LEU A 179 7.54 38.09 -10.89
C LEU A 179 8.99 37.67 -11.08
N THR A 180 9.80 38.52 -11.71
CA THR A 180 11.24 38.29 -11.85
C THR A 180 11.98 38.82 -10.62
N ILE A 181 12.66 37.95 -9.89
CA ILE A 181 13.45 38.26 -8.69
C ILE A 181 14.92 37.98 -8.94
N SER A 182 15.73 39.03 -9.13
CA SER A 182 17.16 38.94 -9.46
C SER A 182 18.11 39.29 -8.30
N ALA A 183 17.59 39.79 -7.18
CA ALA A 183 18.35 40.15 -5.98
C ALA A 183 17.55 39.82 -4.72
N THR A 184 18.14 39.99 -3.54
CA THR A 184 17.45 39.76 -2.28
C THR A 184 16.16 40.58 -2.20
N THR A 185 15.02 39.90 -2.15
CA THR A 185 13.67 40.49 -2.29
C THR A 185 12.74 39.89 -1.24
N THR A 186 11.97 40.74 -0.56
CA THR A 186 10.93 40.29 0.36
C THR A 186 9.57 40.50 -0.30
N LEU A 187 9.00 39.42 -0.82
CA LEU A 187 7.69 39.39 -1.46
C LEU A 187 6.61 39.22 -0.39
N LYS A 188 5.72 40.19 -0.26
CA LYS A 188 4.48 40.05 0.53
C LYS A 188 3.27 40.04 -0.39
N TYR A 189 2.29 39.20 -0.12
CA TYR A 189 1.11 39.04 -0.98
C TYR A 189 -0.12 38.55 -0.23
N PHE A 190 -1.31 38.91 -0.73
CA PHE A 190 -2.60 38.37 -0.29
C PHE A 190 -3.61 38.38 -1.45
N ALA A 191 -4.62 37.52 -1.39
CA ALA A 191 -5.72 37.43 -2.33
C ALA A 191 -7.06 37.85 -1.74
N ARG A 192 -7.92 38.35 -2.63
CA ARG A 192 -9.32 38.69 -2.36
C ARG A 192 -10.24 38.02 -3.39
N ASP A 193 -11.22 37.27 -2.94
CA ASP A 193 -12.18 36.59 -3.81
C ASP A 193 -13.31 37.52 -4.31
N THR A 194 -14.25 36.98 -5.09
CA THR A 194 -15.41 37.72 -5.59
C THR A 194 -16.48 37.99 -4.52
N ALA A 195 -16.50 37.21 -3.44
CA ALA A 195 -17.40 37.40 -2.30
C ALA A 195 -16.91 38.49 -1.33
N GLY A 196 -15.65 38.94 -1.50
CA GLY A 196 -15.02 40.01 -0.75
C GLY A 196 -14.13 39.54 0.39
N ASN A 197 -13.94 38.23 0.59
CA ASN A 197 -13.10 37.70 1.65
C ASN A 197 -11.61 37.92 1.33
N ASN A 198 -10.84 38.35 2.32
CA ASN A 198 -9.40 38.62 2.18
C ASN A 198 -8.59 37.56 2.92
N GLU A 199 -7.58 37.00 2.27
CA GLU A 199 -6.62 36.14 2.96
C GLU A 199 -5.63 36.95 3.81
N ALA A 200 -5.02 36.31 4.80
CA ALA A 200 -3.93 36.92 5.57
C ALA A 200 -2.68 37.13 4.71
N VAL A 201 -2.01 38.26 4.88
CA VAL A 201 -0.77 38.59 4.15
C VAL A 201 0.30 37.55 4.41
N LYS A 202 0.78 36.91 3.33
CA LYS A 202 1.90 35.98 3.33
C LYS A 202 3.19 36.70 2.97
N THR A 203 4.32 36.17 3.45
CA THR A 203 5.66 36.70 3.19
C THR A 203 6.56 35.59 2.69
N ALA A 204 7.29 35.84 1.61
CA ALA A 204 8.34 35.00 1.07
C ALA A 204 9.59 35.84 0.83
N THR A 205 10.71 35.46 1.46
CA THR A 205 12.00 36.11 1.25
C THR A 205 12.82 35.28 0.27
N TYR A 206 13.34 35.95 -0.76
CA TYR A 206 14.26 35.39 -1.73
C TYR A 206 15.61 36.04 -1.52
N THR A 207 16.67 35.25 -1.43
CA THR A 207 18.05 35.75 -1.39
C THR A 207 18.75 35.25 -2.63
N ILE A 208 19.11 36.14 -3.55
CA ILE A 208 19.86 35.77 -4.75
C ILE A 208 21.34 36.07 -4.47
N SER A 209 22.16 35.03 -4.33
CA SER A 209 23.61 35.15 -4.11
C SER A 209 24.34 34.27 -5.11
N SER A 210 25.23 34.86 -5.91
CA SER A 210 26.01 34.15 -6.94
C SER A 210 27.13 33.25 -6.38
N THR A 211 27.30 33.20 -5.05
CA THR A 211 28.32 32.38 -4.39
C THR A 211 27.66 31.35 -3.47
N PRO A 212 27.63 30.06 -3.86
CA PRO A 212 27.17 28.97 -3.00
C PRO A 212 28.09 28.80 -1.79
N PRO A 213 27.59 28.25 -0.65
CA PRO A 213 28.47 27.73 0.39
C PRO A 213 29.38 26.64 -0.20
N ALA A 214 30.63 26.59 0.28
CA ALA A 214 31.62 25.62 -0.20
C ALA A 214 31.11 24.18 0.01
N ASP A 215 31.11 23.39 -1.05
CA ASP A 215 30.77 21.97 -1.02
C ASP A 215 31.96 21.18 -0.45
N THR A 216 31.72 20.49 0.66
CA THR A 216 32.73 19.68 1.38
C THR A 216 32.42 18.19 1.32
N THR A 217 31.45 17.77 0.51
CA THR A 217 30.93 16.40 0.47
C THR A 217 31.43 15.71 -0.79
N ALA A 218 32.10 14.58 -0.62
CA ALA A 218 32.55 13.81 -1.78
C ALA A 218 31.38 13.18 -2.56
N PRO A 219 31.48 13.07 -3.89
CA PRO A 219 30.49 12.39 -4.71
C PRO A 219 30.47 10.89 -4.39
N VAL A 220 29.41 10.21 -4.83
CA VAL A 220 29.19 8.78 -4.66
C VAL A 220 28.84 8.15 -6.00
N THR A 221 29.73 7.28 -6.48
CA THR A 221 29.50 6.51 -7.70
C THR A 221 28.76 5.18 -7.48
N SER A 222 28.02 4.77 -8.50
CA SER A 222 27.44 3.44 -8.64
C SER A 222 27.85 2.82 -9.99
N VAL A 223 27.91 1.49 -10.03
CA VAL A 223 28.27 0.71 -11.21
C VAL A 223 27.14 -0.23 -11.60
N SER A 224 26.86 -0.34 -12.90
CA SER A 224 25.85 -1.26 -13.44
C SER A 224 26.28 -1.84 -14.78
N PRO A 225 26.25 -3.17 -14.98
CA PRO A 225 25.90 -4.17 -13.97
C PRO A 225 27.00 -4.25 -12.90
N ALA A 226 26.67 -4.75 -11.70
CA ALA A 226 27.65 -4.90 -10.62
C ALA A 226 28.78 -5.87 -11.02
N GLY A 227 29.92 -5.83 -10.32
CA GLY A 227 30.98 -6.82 -10.54
C GLY A 227 30.45 -8.25 -10.36
N GLY A 228 30.87 -9.16 -11.22
CA GLY A 228 30.39 -10.55 -11.24
C GLY A 228 30.88 -11.32 -12.47
N SER A 229 30.42 -12.56 -12.58
CA SER A 229 30.70 -13.43 -13.73
C SER A 229 29.61 -13.31 -14.78
N TYR A 230 30.00 -13.19 -16.04
CA TYR A 230 29.10 -13.04 -17.18
C TYR A 230 29.52 -13.95 -18.33
N THR A 231 28.53 -14.49 -19.04
CA THR A 231 28.74 -15.37 -20.20
C THR A 231 28.98 -14.58 -21.49
N THR A 232 28.56 -13.32 -21.54
CA THR A 232 28.76 -12.40 -22.67
C THR A 232 29.47 -11.13 -22.23
N ALA A 233 30.05 -10.40 -23.19
CA ALA A 233 30.65 -9.10 -22.93
C ALA A 233 29.64 -8.16 -22.26
N GLN A 234 30.08 -7.46 -21.22
CA GLN A 234 29.25 -6.52 -20.49
C GLN A 234 29.51 -5.09 -20.96
N SER A 235 28.43 -4.32 -21.04
CA SER A 235 28.48 -2.87 -21.20
C SER A 235 28.32 -2.23 -19.82
N VAL A 236 29.44 -1.88 -19.18
CA VAL A 236 29.49 -1.40 -17.80
C VAL A 236 29.34 0.11 -17.75
N ARG A 237 28.32 0.57 -17.04
CA ARG A 237 27.98 1.97 -16.84
C ARG A 237 28.33 2.42 -15.43
N LEU A 238 29.10 3.50 -15.34
CA LEU A 238 29.36 4.24 -14.09
C LEU A 238 28.47 5.49 -14.04
N THR A 239 27.93 5.79 -12.87
CA THR A 239 27.17 7.03 -12.61
C THR A 239 27.56 7.60 -11.26
N ALA A 240 27.47 8.92 -11.11
CA ALA A 240 27.60 9.62 -9.83
C ALA A 240 26.23 10.16 -9.38
N ASN A 241 26.02 10.27 -8.07
CA ASN A 241 24.85 10.90 -7.45
C ASN A 241 24.74 12.42 -7.72
N GLU A 242 25.82 13.04 -8.20
CA GLU A 242 25.92 14.47 -8.51
C GLU A 242 26.90 14.72 -9.67
N ALA A 243 27.06 15.99 -10.06
CA ALA A 243 27.96 16.37 -11.15
C ALA A 243 29.42 16.15 -10.75
N ALA A 244 30.02 15.07 -11.27
CA ALA A 244 31.38 14.69 -10.96
C ALA A 244 32.08 14.03 -12.17
N THR A 245 33.40 14.14 -12.21
CA THR A 245 34.25 13.43 -13.16
C THR A 245 34.66 12.10 -12.56
N ILE A 246 34.33 10.99 -13.24
CA ILE A 246 34.69 9.64 -12.80
C ILE A 246 35.97 9.20 -13.51
N TYR A 247 36.99 8.85 -12.74
CA TYR A 247 38.27 8.31 -13.20
C TYR A 247 38.31 6.82 -12.94
N TYR A 248 38.86 6.05 -13.88
CA TYR A 248 38.89 4.59 -13.78
C TYR A 248 40.14 3.95 -14.39
N THR A 249 40.36 2.69 -14.01
CA THR A 249 41.36 1.78 -14.57
C THR A 249 40.72 0.40 -14.72
N THR A 250 41.07 -0.34 -15.76
CA THR A 250 40.54 -1.68 -16.05
C THR A 250 41.53 -2.81 -15.74
N ASN A 251 42.79 -2.46 -15.46
CA ASN A 251 43.87 -3.40 -15.15
C ASN A 251 44.08 -3.63 -13.63
N GLY A 252 43.18 -3.12 -12.78
CA GLY A 252 43.27 -3.24 -11.32
C GLY A 252 44.26 -2.29 -10.62
N SER A 253 44.97 -1.43 -11.34
CA SER A 253 45.79 -0.36 -10.73
C SER A 253 44.91 0.71 -10.06
N THR A 254 45.40 1.41 -9.04
CA THR A 254 44.61 2.45 -8.36
C THR A 254 44.46 3.68 -9.28
N PRO A 255 43.23 4.11 -9.62
CA PRO A 255 43.02 5.29 -10.46
C PRO A 255 43.45 6.58 -9.73
N THR A 256 43.97 7.54 -10.49
CA THR A 256 44.26 8.92 -10.05
C THR A 256 43.52 9.90 -10.97
N THR A 257 43.62 11.21 -10.72
CA THR A 257 43.07 12.23 -11.62
C THR A 257 43.79 12.30 -12.99
N ALA A 258 44.88 11.54 -13.17
CA ALA A 258 45.55 11.34 -14.45
C ALA A 258 45.08 10.06 -15.19
N SER A 259 44.20 9.25 -14.58
CA SER A 259 43.64 8.05 -15.21
C SER A 259 42.54 8.38 -16.22
N ALA A 260 42.06 7.36 -16.95
CA ALA A 260 41.03 7.54 -17.97
C ALA A 260 39.73 8.08 -17.37
N VAL A 261 39.12 9.07 -18.04
CA VAL A 261 37.82 9.63 -17.67
C VAL A 261 36.70 8.81 -18.29
N TYR A 262 35.72 8.42 -17.50
CA TYR A 262 34.56 7.70 -17.97
C TYR A 262 33.61 8.65 -18.72
N SER A 263 33.44 8.41 -20.03
CA SER A 263 32.59 9.21 -20.93
C SER A 263 31.52 8.40 -21.65
N ALA A 264 31.69 7.07 -21.74
CA ALA A 264 30.75 6.13 -22.35
C ALA A 264 30.83 4.77 -21.63
N PRO A 265 29.80 3.92 -21.75
CA PRO A 265 29.82 2.57 -21.18
C PRO A 265 31.07 1.78 -21.60
N LEU A 266 31.69 1.09 -20.64
CA LEU A 266 32.89 0.30 -20.84
C LEU A 266 32.51 -1.09 -21.36
N ALA A 267 32.98 -1.43 -22.56
CA ALA A 267 32.86 -2.78 -23.09
C ALA A 267 33.90 -3.69 -22.41
N ILE A 268 33.44 -4.59 -21.55
CA ILE A 268 34.26 -5.58 -20.87
C ILE A 268 33.97 -6.95 -21.51
N SER A 269 34.93 -7.46 -22.29
CA SER A 269 34.82 -8.72 -23.03
C SER A 269 35.71 -9.86 -22.48
N ALA A 270 36.53 -9.58 -21.46
CA ALA A 270 37.39 -10.54 -20.78
C ALA A 270 37.45 -10.21 -19.27
N THR A 271 38.05 -11.10 -18.46
CA THR A 271 38.24 -10.85 -17.03
C THR A 271 38.96 -9.53 -16.77
N THR A 272 38.28 -8.61 -16.08
CA THR A 272 38.69 -7.21 -15.91
C THR A 272 38.45 -6.78 -14.47
N THR A 273 39.46 -6.20 -13.83
CA THR A 273 39.29 -5.55 -12.52
C THR A 273 39.16 -4.05 -12.72
N LEU A 274 37.93 -3.56 -12.64
CA LEU A 274 37.59 -2.15 -12.75
C LEU A 274 37.74 -1.47 -11.39
N LYS A 275 38.68 -0.51 -11.28
CA LYS A 275 38.75 0.41 -10.14
C LYS A 275 38.34 1.80 -10.60
N TYR A 276 37.59 2.51 -9.76
CA TYR A 276 37.07 3.84 -10.10
C TYR A 276 36.84 4.72 -8.87
N PHE A 277 36.93 6.04 -9.08
CA PHE A 277 36.51 7.06 -8.11
C PHE A 277 36.02 8.30 -8.86
N ALA A 278 35.16 9.10 -8.24
CA ALA A 278 34.69 10.39 -8.72
C ALA A 278 35.29 11.57 -7.94
N ARG A 279 35.46 12.67 -8.66
CA ARG A 279 35.80 14.00 -8.14
C ARG A 279 34.75 15.01 -8.58
N ASP A 280 34.16 15.74 -7.65
CA ASP A 280 33.18 16.78 -7.97
C ASP A 280 33.85 18.08 -8.47
N THR A 281 33.04 19.08 -8.80
CA THR A 281 33.51 20.40 -9.26
C THR A 281 34.14 21.24 -8.14
N ALA A 282 33.84 20.95 -6.87
CA ALA A 282 34.43 21.60 -5.70
C ALA A 282 35.79 20.99 -5.29
N GLY A 283 36.13 19.83 -5.86
CA GLY A 283 37.39 19.14 -5.69
C GLY A 283 37.38 18.03 -4.64
N ASN A 284 36.23 17.65 -4.08
CA ASN A 284 36.14 16.54 -3.15
C ASN A 284 36.25 15.21 -3.90
N ASN A 285 37.00 14.26 -3.33
CA ASN A 285 37.25 12.95 -3.91
C ASN A 285 36.54 11.87 -3.11
N GLU A 286 35.85 10.95 -3.80
CA GLU A 286 35.36 9.73 -3.15
C GLU A 286 36.48 8.70 -2.92
N ALA A 287 36.25 7.75 -2.01
CA ALA A 287 37.14 6.61 -1.85
C ALA A 287 37.07 5.66 -3.07
N VAL A 288 38.23 5.14 -3.49
CA VAL A 288 38.34 4.23 -4.64
C VAL A 288 37.50 2.96 -4.42
N LYS A 289 36.62 2.67 -5.38
CA LYS A 289 35.80 1.46 -5.44
C LYS A 289 36.41 0.45 -6.42
N THR A 290 36.13 -0.83 -6.19
CA THR A 290 36.62 -1.94 -7.02
C THR A 290 35.45 -2.85 -7.41
N ALA A 291 35.38 -3.21 -8.70
CA ALA A 291 34.46 -4.20 -9.26
C ALA A 291 35.22 -5.15 -10.19
N THR A 292 35.11 -6.44 -9.97
CA THR A 292 35.73 -7.46 -10.82
C THR A 292 34.69 -8.08 -11.73
N TYR A 293 34.98 -8.13 -13.03
CA TYR A 293 34.17 -8.76 -14.06
C TYR A 293 34.93 -9.98 -14.59
N THR A 294 34.26 -11.11 -14.76
CA THR A 294 34.83 -12.30 -15.39
C THR A 294 33.97 -12.61 -16.61
N ILE A 295 34.54 -12.54 -17.82
CA ILE A 295 33.82 -12.78 -19.08
C ILE A 295 34.43 -13.99 -19.79
N GLY A 296 33.59 -14.82 -20.40
CA GLY A 296 34.06 -15.94 -21.23
C GLY A 296 34.19 -17.27 -20.49
N SER A 297 33.41 -17.47 -19.43
CA SER A 297 33.30 -18.78 -18.78
C SER A 297 31.94 -19.41 -19.10
N SER A 298 31.90 -20.22 -20.15
CA SER A 298 30.98 -21.36 -20.21
C SER A 298 31.50 -22.38 -19.20
N GLY A 299 30.84 -22.47 -18.06
CA GLY A 299 31.33 -23.13 -16.84
C GLY A 299 31.52 -22.08 -15.75
N GLY A 300 30.97 -22.31 -14.56
CA GLY A 300 31.08 -21.36 -13.46
C GLY A 300 32.54 -20.95 -13.19
N SER A 301 32.77 -19.79 -12.58
CA SER A 301 34.10 -19.51 -12.01
C SER A 301 34.08 -19.92 -10.54
N GLY A 302 35.16 -20.56 -10.07
CA GLY A 302 35.30 -21.02 -8.69
C GLY A 302 34.94 -22.50 -8.47
N PRO A 303 34.73 -22.95 -7.23
CA PRO A 303 34.58 -24.37 -6.89
C PRO A 303 33.34 -25.03 -7.50
N HIS A 304 32.43 -24.25 -8.10
CA HIS A 304 31.22 -24.74 -8.76
C HIS A 304 31.35 -24.89 -10.28
N ALA A 305 32.49 -24.52 -10.87
CA ALA A 305 32.71 -24.38 -12.30
C ALA A 305 32.27 -25.56 -13.17
N ASN A 306 32.59 -26.75 -12.70
CA ASN A 306 32.50 -28.00 -13.44
C ASN A 306 31.48 -28.95 -12.80
N LEU A 307 30.54 -28.43 -12.01
CA LEU A 307 29.51 -29.24 -11.39
C LEU A 307 28.48 -29.69 -12.42
N THR A 308 28.12 -30.96 -12.37
CA THR A 308 26.92 -31.51 -13.02
C THR A 308 25.81 -31.65 -11.99
N TYR A 309 24.61 -31.21 -12.32
CA TYR A 309 23.47 -31.35 -11.42
C TYR A 309 23.09 -32.82 -11.25
N THR A 310 23.21 -33.32 -10.02
CA THR A 310 22.90 -34.72 -9.68
C THR A 310 21.72 -34.86 -8.71
N GLY A 311 21.04 -33.75 -8.39
CA GLY A 311 19.91 -33.70 -7.48
C GLY A 311 20.08 -32.65 -6.38
N ASN A 312 19.01 -32.43 -5.60
CA ASN A 312 18.97 -31.40 -4.57
C ASN A 312 20.01 -31.59 -3.44
N THR A 313 20.39 -32.85 -3.17
CA THR A 313 21.33 -33.19 -2.10
C THR A 313 22.79 -33.00 -2.47
N MET A 314 23.12 -32.71 -3.73
CA MET A 314 24.51 -32.53 -4.17
C MET A 314 25.22 -31.41 -3.38
N CYS A 315 24.49 -30.37 -2.99
CA CYS A 315 25.02 -29.26 -2.20
C CYS A 315 25.54 -29.73 -0.83
N LEU A 316 24.98 -30.81 -0.28
CA LEU A 316 25.35 -31.35 1.03
C LEU A 316 26.76 -31.94 1.05
N GLN A 317 27.35 -32.22 -0.11
CA GLN A 317 28.75 -32.69 -0.18
C GLN A 317 29.73 -31.66 0.39
N CYS A 318 29.39 -30.36 0.29
CA CYS A 318 30.24 -29.26 0.74
C CYS A 318 29.56 -28.33 1.76
N HIS A 319 28.23 -28.28 1.81
CA HIS A 319 27.46 -27.28 2.57
C HIS A 319 26.58 -27.88 3.68
N THR A 320 27.04 -28.96 4.33
CA THR A 320 26.32 -29.60 5.45
C THR A 320 25.99 -28.63 6.58
N LYS A 321 26.94 -27.75 6.94
CA LYS A 321 26.72 -26.73 7.97
C LYS A 321 25.62 -25.76 7.57
N GLN A 322 25.68 -25.20 6.37
CA GLN A 322 24.68 -24.23 5.89
C GLN A 322 23.29 -24.86 5.78
N ALA A 323 23.20 -26.12 5.32
CA ALA A 323 21.96 -26.86 5.29
C ALA A 323 21.40 -27.13 6.70
N THR A 324 22.27 -27.44 7.67
CA THR A 324 21.89 -27.64 9.08
C THR A 324 21.39 -26.34 9.71
N ASP A 325 22.11 -25.24 9.50
CA ASP A 325 21.70 -23.90 9.94
C ASP A 325 20.31 -23.55 9.36
N LEU A 326 20.12 -23.74 8.05
CA LEU A 326 18.85 -23.45 7.37
C LEU A 326 17.71 -24.38 7.82
N ALA A 327 17.98 -25.66 8.09
CA ALA A 327 17.02 -26.59 8.68
C ALA A 327 16.56 -26.13 10.07
N GLY A 328 17.39 -25.37 10.79
CA GLY A 328 17.08 -24.73 12.07
C GLY A 328 16.19 -23.49 11.95
N SER A 329 16.15 -22.84 10.78
CA SER A 329 15.48 -21.55 10.55
C SER A 329 13.95 -21.64 10.49
N VAL A 330 13.29 -20.50 10.70
CA VAL A 330 11.86 -20.31 10.45
C VAL A 330 11.53 -20.49 8.96
N HIS A 331 12.43 -20.17 8.05
CA HIS A 331 12.18 -20.35 6.62
C HIS A 331 11.92 -21.81 6.27
N TYR A 332 12.67 -22.74 6.88
CA TYR A 332 12.44 -24.17 6.72
C TYR A 332 11.35 -24.69 7.66
N LYS A 333 11.41 -24.42 8.97
CA LYS A 333 10.46 -25.00 9.93
C LYS A 333 9.06 -24.43 9.80
N TRP A 334 8.93 -23.18 9.35
CA TRP A 334 7.71 -22.38 9.41
C TRP A 334 7.14 -22.20 10.82
N GLU A 335 7.96 -22.45 11.85
CA GLU A 335 7.62 -22.33 13.26
C GLU A 335 8.86 -21.96 14.07
N SER A 336 8.61 -21.31 15.21
CA SER A 336 9.60 -21.08 16.27
C SER A 336 8.85 -20.96 17.60
N PRO A 337 9.57 -21.00 18.74
CA PRO A 337 9.03 -20.50 19.99
C PRO A 337 8.54 -19.06 19.85
N TYR A 338 7.44 -18.75 20.52
CA TYR A 338 6.81 -17.44 20.52
C TYR A 338 7.44 -16.49 21.54
N ASP A 339 8.46 -15.76 21.09
CA ASP A 339 9.19 -14.79 21.93
C ASP A 339 8.46 -13.45 22.06
N LYS A 340 7.56 -13.13 21.12
CA LYS A 340 6.90 -11.81 21.01
C LYS A 340 5.38 -11.91 20.94
N ILE A 341 4.81 -13.06 21.31
CA ILE A 341 3.36 -13.27 21.35
C ILE A 341 2.89 -13.27 22.80
N SER A 342 2.15 -12.23 23.18
CA SER A 342 1.84 -11.95 24.59
C SER A 342 0.89 -12.96 25.22
N ASN A 343 -0.03 -13.53 24.44
CA ASN A 343 -1.04 -14.46 24.95
C ASN A 343 -0.59 -15.93 24.96
N LYS A 344 0.63 -16.21 24.47
CA LYS A 344 1.17 -17.58 24.33
C LYS A 344 2.70 -17.62 24.46
N PRO A 345 3.29 -17.06 25.55
CA PRO A 345 4.74 -17.00 25.68
C PRO A 345 5.34 -18.42 25.69
N GLY A 346 6.39 -18.63 24.89
CA GLY A 346 7.13 -19.90 24.85
C GLY A 346 6.46 -21.06 24.10
N VAL A 347 5.23 -20.89 23.61
CA VAL A 347 4.58 -21.88 22.74
C VAL A 347 5.31 -21.91 21.40
N THR A 348 5.67 -23.10 20.91
CA THR A 348 6.15 -23.26 19.54
C THR A 348 4.98 -23.30 18.58
N GLY A 349 5.02 -22.45 17.57
CA GLY A 349 4.03 -22.50 16.51
C GLY A 349 4.42 -21.61 15.33
N GLY A 350 3.50 -21.46 14.39
CA GLY A 350 3.75 -20.72 13.17
C GLY A 350 2.93 -21.21 12.00
N LYS A 351 3.36 -20.84 10.79
CA LYS A 351 2.65 -21.10 9.54
C LYS A 351 2.42 -22.59 9.28
N LEU A 352 3.29 -23.46 9.80
CA LEU A 352 3.18 -24.90 9.52
C LEU A 352 1.91 -25.51 10.14
N ASN A 353 1.64 -25.20 11.41
CA ASN A 353 0.71 -25.96 12.24
C ASN A 353 -0.41 -25.11 12.85
N THR A 354 -0.06 -23.99 13.49
CA THR A 354 -0.98 -23.29 14.39
C THR A 354 -1.54 -21.99 13.82
N ALA A 355 -0.78 -21.30 12.96
CA ALA A 355 -1.10 -19.94 12.57
C ALA A 355 -2.36 -19.86 11.70
N VAL A 356 -3.27 -18.97 12.09
CA VAL A 356 -4.44 -18.61 11.30
C VAL A 356 -4.31 -17.19 10.74
N ASN A 357 -4.87 -16.93 9.56
CA ASN A 357 -4.91 -15.60 8.93
C ASN A 357 -6.25 -15.34 8.25
N ALA A 358 -6.52 -14.08 7.90
CA ALA A 358 -7.74 -13.66 7.18
C ALA A 358 -7.63 -13.85 5.65
N TYR A 359 -6.80 -14.78 5.18
CA TYR A 359 -6.60 -15.12 3.77
C TYR A 359 -6.96 -16.59 3.55
N CYS A 360 -5.96 -17.45 3.40
CA CYS A 360 -6.10 -18.90 3.23
C CYS A 360 -6.44 -19.66 4.53
N ILE A 361 -6.70 -18.93 5.62
CA ILE A 361 -7.00 -19.47 6.95
C ILE A 361 -5.78 -20.19 7.52
N ASN A 362 -5.51 -21.44 7.14
CA ASN A 362 -4.43 -22.26 7.67
C ASN A 362 -3.91 -23.24 6.58
N THR A 363 -2.73 -23.82 6.81
CA THR A 363 -2.07 -24.79 5.91
C THR A 363 -2.65 -26.21 6.00
N LEU A 364 -3.35 -26.53 7.09
CA LEU A 364 -3.97 -27.82 7.34
C LEU A 364 -4.95 -28.17 6.22
N GLY A 365 -4.83 -29.39 5.69
CA GLY A 365 -5.62 -29.88 4.57
C GLY A 365 -5.08 -29.54 3.17
N ASN A 366 -4.14 -28.59 3.01
CA ASN A 366 -3.62 -28.20 1.69
C ASN A 366 -2.12 -27.86 1.67
N TRP A 367 -1.28 -28.83 2.06
CA TRP A 367 0.17 -28.64 1.97
C TRP A 367 0.66 -28.41 0.54
N ASN A 368 0.10 -29.11 -0.44
CA ASN A 368 0.59 -29.03 -1.82
C ASN A 368 0.44 -27.61 -2.40
N GLY A 369 -0.68 -26.94 -2.11
CA GLY A 369 -0.89 -25.55 -2.46
C GLY A 369 -0.01 -24.59 -1.65
N CYS A 370 -0.08 -24.67 -0.31
CA CYS A 370 0.61 -23.72 0.57
C CYS A 370 2.14 -23.84 0.49
N GLY A 371 2.64 -25.06 0.42
CA GLY A 371 4.06 -25.43 0.37
C GLY A 371 4.76 -25.02 -0.92
N SER A 372 4.05 -24.50 -1.93
CA SER A 372 4.66 -23.86 -3.11
C SER A 372 5.67 -22.76 -2.76
N CYS A 373 5.41 -22.06 -1.66
CA CYS A 373 6.28 -21.02 -1.12
C CYS A 373 7.23 -21.51 -0.01
N HIS A 374 7.25 -22.82 0.28
CA HIS A 374 8.17 -23.39 1.26
C HIS A 374 9.52 -23.66 0.58
N ILE A 375 10.64 -23.43 1.27
CA ILE A 375 11.98 -23.56 0.67
C ILE A 375 12.47 -25.01 0.55
N GLY A 376 11.62 -26.00 0.83
CA GLY A 376 11.91 -27.40 0.61
C GLY A 376 11.53 -27.86 -0.80
N ALA A 377 11.95 -29.07 -1.14
CA ALA A 377 11.70 -29.80 -2.36
C ALA A 377 10.31 -30.48 -2.35
N GLY A 378 9.37 -29.94 -1.57
CA GLY A 378 7.95 -30.29 -1.62
C GLY A 378 7.47 -31.17 -0.46
N ALA A 379 8.35 -31.84 0.29
CA ALA A 379 7.96 -32.55 1.49
C ALA A 379 7.70 -31.58 2.66
N LYS A 380 6.79 -31.95 3.56
CA LYS A 380 6.58 -31.20 4.81
C LYS A 380 7.85 -31.20 5.65
N PRO A 381 8.12 -30.12 6.41
CA PRO A 381 9.19 -30.11 7.41
C PRO A 381 9.08 -31.32 8.34
N GLY A 382 10.21 -32.02 8.54
CA GLY A 382 10.33 -33.20 9.38
C GLY A 382 11.53 -33.07 10.33
N THR A 383 12.20 -34.17 10.66
CA THR A 383 13.42 -34.12 11.48
C THR A 383 14.54 -33.34 10.78
N VAL A 384 15.59 -32.93 11.50
CA VAL A 384 16.73 -32.21 10.90
C VAL A 384 17.44 -33.06 9.83
N ALA A 385 17.56 -34.37 10.03
CA ALA A 385 18.15 -35.28 9.05
C ALA A 385 17.32 -35.34 7.76
N ASP A 386 15.99 -35.36 7.89
CA ASP A 386 15.07 -35.29 6.74
C ASP A 386 15.10 -33.90 6.10
N ALA A 387 15.30 -32.86 6.92
CA ALA A 387 15.30 -31.49 6.49
C ALA A 387 16.43 -31.17 5.53
N THR A 388 17.66 -31.57 5.88
CA THR A 388 18.83 -31.32 5.02
C THR A 388 18.67 -31.91 3.62
N LYS A 389 17.98 -33.05 3.49
CA LYS A 389 17.70 -33.70 2.21
C LYS A 389 16.50 -33.10 1.46
N ASN A 390 15.60 -32.42 2.18
CA ASN A 390 14.43 -31.76 1.61
C ASN A 390 14.70 -30.29 1.28
N ILE A 391 15.79 -29.66 1.71
CA ILE A 391 16.08 -28.26 1.38
C ILE A 391 16.30 -28.10 -0.13
N ASP A 392 15.69 -27.08 -0.72
CA ASP A 392 15.94 -26.64 -2.08
C ASP A 392 16.80 -25.36 -2.05
N CYS A 393 18.11 -25.52 -2.22
CA CYS A 393 19.07 -24.42 -2.18
C CYS A 393 18.87 -23.42 -3.32
N LEU A 394 18.40 -23.88 -4.48
CA LEU A 394 18.37 -23.10 -5.72
C LEU A 394 17.27 -22.04 -5.69
N VAL A 395 16.19 -22.27 -4.95
CA VAL A 395 15.10 -21.31 -4.79
C VAL A 395 15.59 -19.92 -4.34
N CYS A 396 16.62 -19.89 -3.49
CA CYS A 396 17.23 -18.66 -2.99
C CYS A 396 18.48 -18.24 -3.76
N HIS A 397 19.24 -19.19 -4.30
CA HIS A 397 20.59 -18.96 -4.84
C HIS A 397 20.70 -18.96 -6.37
N GLN A 398 19.58 -19.10 -7.08
CA GLN A 398 19.56 -19.08 -8.54
C GLN A 398 18.27 -18.45 -9.07
N LYS A 399 18.33 -17.22 -9.59
CA LYS A 399 17.14 -16.46 -10.02
C LYS A 399 16.47 -17.03 -11.27
N GLU A 400 17.22 -17.69 -12.15
CA GLU A 400 16.71 -18.39 -13.33
C GLU A 400 16.09 -19.75 -12.98
N TYR A 401 16.38 -20.32 -11.81
CA TYR A 401 15.82 -21.61 -11.38
C TYR A 401 14.31 -21.52 -11.23
N LYS A 402 13.62 -22.51 -11.79
CA LYS A 402 12.16 -22.69 -11.69
C LYS A 402 11.91 -24.14 -11.33
N ARG A 403 10.83 -24.37 -10.62
CA ARG A 403 10.44 -25.70 -10.16
C ARG A 403 8.94 -25.87 -10.30
N THR A 404 8.53 -27.08 -10.62
CA THR A 404 7.14 -27.49 -10.71
C THR A 404 6.89 -28.66 -9.78
N ARG A 405 5.64 -28.82 -9.32
CA ARG A 405 5.29 -29.95 -8.47
C ARG A 405 4.98 -31.15 -9.36
N ASN A 406 5.69 -32.24 -9.16
CA ASN A 406 5.38 -33.51 -9.79
C ASN A 406 4.07 -34.05 -9.22
N SER A 407 3.11 -34.35 -10.10
CA SER A 407 1.76 -34.81 -9.71
C SER A 407 1.75 -36.21 -9.12
N THR A 408 2.77 -37.03 -9.41
CA THR A 408 2.89 -38.42 -8.94
C THR A 408 3.62 -38.48 -7.61
N THR A 409 4.79 -37.84 -7.50
CA THR A 409 5.60 -37.90 -6.27
C THR A 409 5.16 -36.86 -5.25
N GLY A 410 4.47 -35.81 -5.69
CA GLY A 410 4.12 -34.67 -4.84
C GLY A 410 5.32 -33.78 -4.48
N LEU A 411 6.53 -34.07 -4.97
CA LEU A 411 7.74 -33.28 -4.72
C LEU A 411 7.94 -32.19 -5.78
N PHE A 412 8.80 -31.22 -5.49
CA PHE A 412 9.25 -30.24 -6.46
C PHE A 412 10.42 -30.79 -7.27
N GLU A 413 10.31 -30.63 -8.58
CA GLU A 413 11.36 -30.97 -9.55
C GLU A 413 11.69 -29.72 -10.38
N PRO A 414 12.93 -29.60 -10.90
CA PRO A 414 13.26 -28.50 -11.79
C PRO A 414 12.32 -28.44 -13.00
N ASP A 415 11.83 -27.25 -13.29
CA ASP A 415 11.01 -27.00 -14.46
C ASP A 415 11.89 -26.42 -15.58
N THR A 416 12.58 -27.31 -16.29
CA THR A 416 13.53 -26.92 -17.35
C THR A 416 12.85 -26.26 -18.54
N THR A 417 11.51 -26.33 -18.65
CA THR A 417 10.76 -25.69 -19.72
C THR A 417 10.57 -24.18 -19.49
N THR A 418 10.60 -23.75 -18.23
CA THR A 418 10.44 -22.33 -17.85
C THR A 418 11.75 -21.68 -17.38
N MET A 419 12.82 -22.47 -17.27
CA MET A 419 14.18 -21.98 -17.04
C MET A 419 14.81 -21.44 -18.32
N THR A 420 15.62 -20.40 -18.19
CA THR A 420 16.40 -19.82 -19.31
C THR A 420 17.83 -20.35 -19.37
N ILE A 421 18.19 -21.28 -18.48
CA ILE A 421 19.51 -21.92 -18.37
C ILE A 421 19.35 -23.42 -18.12
N SER A 422 20.40 -24.20 -18.40
CA SER A 422 20.43 -25.63 -18.03
C SER A 422 20.55 -25.81 -16.51
N MET A 423 20.27 -27.02 -16.02
CA MET A 423 20.49 -27.35 -14.60
C MET A 423 21.95 -27.30 -14.19
N ASP A 424 22.86 -27.69 -15.08
CA ASP A 424 24.29 -27.55 -14.85
C ASP A 424 24.68 -26.08 -14.71
N ALA A 425 24.22 -25.23 -15.63
CA ALA A 425 24.42 -23.79 -15.53
C ALA A 425 23.82 -23.22 -14.23
N ALA A 426 22.68 -23.74 -13.78
CA ALA A 426 22.02 -23.31 -12.55
C ALA A 426 22.89 -23.53 -11.29
N VAL A 427 23.59 -24.67 -11.20
CA VAL A 427 24.52 -24.96 -10.08
C VAL A 427 25.90 -24.34 -10.27
N GLN A 428 26.32 -24.13 -11.52
CA GLN A 428 27.60 -23.51 -11.84
C GLN A 428 27.60 -21.98 -11.62
N THR A 429 26.44 -21.33 -11.72
CA THR A 429 26.30 -19.85 -11.68
C THR A 429 25.56 -19.34 -10.44
N LEU A 430 25.65 -20.09 -9.33
CA LEU A 430 25.05 -19.71 -8.05
C LEU A 430 25.47 -18.30 -7.60
N HIS A 431 24.53 -17.57 -7.02
CA HIS A 431 24.75 -16.21 -6.54
C HIS A 431 24.13 -15.97 -5.17
N LYS A 432 24.51 -14.87 -4.52
CA LYS A 432 23.79 -14.38 -3.33
C LYS A 432 22.36 -14.01 -3.72
N PRO A 433 21.35 -14.24 -2.86
CA PRO A 433 19.96 -13.96 -3.22
C PRO A 433 19.76 -12.53 -3.75
N VAL A 434 18.96 -12.40 -4.79
CA VAL A 434 18.51 -11.09 -5.31
C VAL A 434 17.01 -10.91 -5.02
N LYS A 435 16.48 -9.71 -5.31
CA LYS A 435 15.07 -9.36 -5.04
C LYS A 435 14.09 -10.39 -5.59
N SER A 436 14.30 -10.85 -6.83
CA SER A 436 13.40 -11.82 -7.48
C SER A 436 13.35 -13.18 -6.77
N ASN A 437 14.45 -13.66 -6.18
CA ASN A 437 14.45 -14.91 -5.39
C ASN A 437 13.52 -14.80 -4.17
N CYS A 438 13.47 -13.64 -3.53
CA CYS A 438 12.64 -13.42 -2.34
C CYS A 438 11.17 -13.21 -2.74
N LEU A 439 10.95 -12.37 -3.76
CA LEU A 439 9.61 -11.93 -4.16
C LEU A 439 8.76 -13.04 -4.77
N GLN A 440 9.35 -14.09 -5.34
CA GLN A 440 8.60 -15.23 -5.87
C GLN A 440 7.64 -15.88 -4.85
N CYS A 441 7.95 -15.75 -3.54
CA CYS A 441 7.10 -16.19 -2.45
C CYS A 441 6.49 -15.03 -1.67
N HIS A 442 7.31 -14.03 -1.31
CA HIS A 442 6.88 -12.96 -0.40
C HIS A 442 5.89 -11.98 -1.03
N ALA A 443 5.95 -11.78 -2.35
CA ALA A 443 4.97 -10.95 -3.08
C ALA A 443 3.66 -11.70 -3.35
N LYS A 444 3.71 -13.04 -3.49
CA LYS A 444 2.58 -13.89 -3.88
C LYS A 444 1.75 -14.43 -2.70
N GLY A 445 2.06 -13.99 -1.48
CA GLY A 445 1.36 -14.42 -0.29
C GLY A 445 -0.16 -14.14 -0.38
N GLY A 446 -0.98 -15.05 0.13
CA GLY A 446 -2.44 -14.93 0.08
C GLY A 446 -3.09 -15.43 -1.22
N GLY A 447 -2.30 -15.99 -2.15
CA GLY A 447 -2.80 -16.63 -3.37
C GLY A 447 -2.57 -15.83 -4.65
N GLY A 448 -1.79 -14.76 -4.61
CA GLY A 448 -1.51 -13.92 -5.77
C GLY A 448 -0.58 -12.75 -5.44
N ASP A 449 -0.07 -12.09 -6.49
CA ASP A 449 0.80 -10.92 -6.35
C ASP A 449 0.09 -9.75 -5.64
N ALA A 450 0.81 -9.04 -4.78
CA ALA A 450 0.36 -7.89 -3.98
C ALA A 450 -0.84 -8.12 -3.04
N LEU A 451 -1.41 -9.33 -2.97
CA LEU A 451 -2.66 -9.59 -2.25
C LEU A 451 -2.52 -9.44 -0.74
N LYS A 452 -1.50 -10.08 -0.14
CA LYS A 452 -1.38 -10.15 1.32
C LYS A 452 -0.80 -8.90 1.96
N ARG A 453 0.44 -8.53 1.63
CA ARG A 453 1.15 -7.51 2.41
C ARG A 453 0.67 -6.08 2.08
N GLY A 454 0.37 -5.83 0.81
CA GLY A 454 -0.06 -4.51 0.33
C GLY A 454 1.06 -3.48 0.23
N ASP A 455 2.24 -3.74 0.78
CA ASP A 455 3.48 -2.98 0.59
C ASP A 455 4.56 -3.78 -0.17
N LEU A 456 4.23 -4.96 -0.68
CA LEU A 456 5.18 -5.82 -1.39
C LEU A 456 4.50 -6.55 -2.55
N ALA A 457 5.11 -6.46 -3.73
CA ALA A 457 4.66 -7.01 -5.00
C ALA A 457 5.88 -7.44 -5.85
N LEU A 458 5.65 -8.22 -6.90
CA LEU A 458 6.73 -8.67 -7.80
C LEU A 458 7.48 -7.49 -8.44
N ILE A 459 6.77 -6.40 -8.72
CA ILE A 459 7.31 -5.18 -9.33
C ILE A 459 8.41 -4.52 -8.46
N ASN A 460 8.44 -4.75 -7.14
CA ASN A 460 9.55 -4.30 -6.29
C ASN A 460 10.91 -4.85 -6.75
N GLY A 461 10.93 -5.97 -7.48
CA GLY A 461 12.14 -6.58 -7.99
C GLY A 461 12.75 -5.86 -9.20
N THR A 462 11.95 -5.11 -9.95
CA THR A 462 12.32 -4.61 -11.29
C THR A 462 12.00 -3.14 -11.51
N THR A 463 11.17 -2.51 -10.67
CA THR A 463 10.72 -1.13 -10.86
C THR A 463 11.87 -0.12 -10.86
N THR A 464 11.70 0.87 -11.71
CA THR A 464 12.47 2.10 -11.82
C THR A 464 11.77 3.27 -11.13
N ASP A 465 10.53 3.11 -10.68
CA ASP A 465 9.74 4.18 -10.07
C ASP A 465 10.15 4.42 -8.60
N ARG A 466 10.96 5.47 -8.39
CA ARG A 466 11.36 5.91 -7.05
C ARG A 466 10.19 6.39 -6.18
N ASN A 467 9.06 6.79 -6.76
CA ASN A 467 7.87 7.19 -5.99
C ASN A 467 7.14 5.98 -5.40
N TYR A 468 7.30 4.80 -6.02
CA TYR A 468 6.77 3.54 -5.52
C TYR A 468 7.54 3.06 -4.28
N ASP A 469 8.87 2.94 -4.38
CA ASP A 469 9.75 2.60 -3.26
C ASP A 469 11.15 3.22 -3.43
N VAL A 470 11.54 4.12 -2.53
CA VAL A 470 12.85 4.79 -2.60
C VAL A 470 14.04 3.88 -2.35
N HIS A 471 13.84 2.74 -1.69
CA HIS A 471 14.90 1.82 -1.31
C HIS A 471 15.11 0.74 -2.37
N MET A 472 14.05 0.18 -2.93
CA MET A 472 14.13 -0.96 -3.85
C MET A 472 14.12 -0.58 -5.33
N ALA A 473 13.60 0.58 -5.71
CA ALA A 473 13.62 1.03 -7.10
C ALA A 473 15.06 1.21 -7.60
N SER A 474 15.29 0.89 -8.89
CA SER A 474 16.62 0.97 -9.50
C SER A 474 17.15 2.41 -9.64
N THR A 475 16.25 3.40 -9.70
CA THR A 475 16.57 4.84 -9.66
C THR A 475 16.63 5.41 -8.22
N GLY A 476 16.27 4.59 -7.23
CA GLY A 476 16.41 4.87 -5.80
C GLY A 476 17.74 4.34 -5.26
N ALA A 477 17.73 3.80 -4.04
CA ALA A 477 18.91 3.16 -3.46
C ALA A 477 19.22 1.77 -4.03
N ASN A 478 18.30 1.19 -4.82
CA ASN A 478 18.40 -0.12 -5.46
C ASN A 478 18.87 -1.26 -4.51
N LEU A 479 18.40 -1.23 -3.25
CA LEU A 479 18.78 -2.20 -2.24
C LEU A 479 18.19 -3.57 -2.55
N SER A 480 19.00 -4.60 -2.30
CA SER A 480 18.57 -5.99 -2.15
C SER A 480 17.97 -6.22 -0.76
N CYS A 481 17.17 -7.27 -0.61
CA CYS A 481 16.44 -7.55 0.63
C CYS A 481 17.40 -7.73 1.82
N GLN A 482 18.49 -8.47 1.62
CA GLN A 482 19.49 -8.81 2.64
C GLN A 482 20.31 -7.62 3.15
N GLN A 483 20.28 -6.48 2.45
CA GLN A 483 20.93 -5.26 2.95
C GLN A 483 20.16 -4.65 4.13
N CYS A 484 18.86 -4.91 4.25
CA CYS A 484 18.06 -4.58 5.43
C CYS A 484 17.84 -5.81 6.31
N HIS A 485 17.47 -6.94 5.68
CA HIS A 485 17.24 -8.23 6.32
C HIS A 485 18.54 -9.00 6.44
N THR A 486 19.45 -8.53 7.30
CA THR A 486 20.74 -9.19 7.53
C THR A 486 20.54 -10.66 7.89
N THR A 487 21.35 -11.53 7.31
CA THR A 487 21.25 -12.98 7.49
C THR A 487 22.49 -13.49 8.21
N THR A 488 22.31 -14.20 9.32
CA THR A 488 23.40 -14.84 10.07
C THR A 488 23.07 -16.31 10.21
N ASN A 489 23.97 -17.21 9.79
CA ASN A 489 23.71 -18.66 9.78
C ASN A 489 22.35 -19.01 9.16
N HIS A 490 22.02 -18.45 7.99
CA HIS A 490 20.73 -18.65 7.30
C HIS A 490 19.46 -18.22 8.05
N HIS A 491 19.58 -17.60 9.23
CA HIS A 491 18.48 -16.96 9.94
C HIS A 491 18.35 -15.50 9.50
N VAL A 492 17.16 -15.11 9.06
CA VAL A 492 16.90 -13.81 8.46
C VAL A 492 16.35 -12.84 9.49
N ALA A 493 16.96 -11.66 9.61
CA ALA A 493 16.50 -10.60 10.52
C ALA A 493 15.14 -10.03 10.13
N GLY A 494 14.39 -9.57 11.13
CA GLY A 494 13.16 -8.81 10.96
C GLY A 494 11.88 -9.58 11.28
N ARG A 495 10.89 -8.84 11.79
CA ARG A 495 9.57 -9.36 12.17
C ARG A 495 8.52 -8.26 12.01
N GLY A 496 7.32 -8.63 11.54
CA GLY A 496 6.12 -7.79 11.55
C GLY A 496 5.18 -8.17 12.70
N SER A 497 4.17 -7.33 12.98
CA SER A 497 3.18 -7.59 14.04
C SER A 497 2.36 -8.86 13.81
N ASP A 498 2.04 -9.18 12.55
CA ASP A 498 1.23 -10.32 12.14
C ASP A 498 2.02 -11.64 12.08
N LEU A 499 3.35 -11.54 12.18
CA LEU A 499 4.24 -12.69 12.14
C LEU A 499 4.41 -13.25 13.55
N ARG A 500 4.18 -14.57 13.68
CA ARG A 500 4.29 -15.26 14.98
C ARG A 500 5.73 -15.66 15.27
N PRO A 501 6.42 -16.39 14.37
CA PRO A 501 7.80 -16.80 14.60
C PRO A 501 8.78 -15.64 14.44
N THR A 502 9.92 -15.73 15.12
CA THR A 502 11.06 -14.81 14.96
C THR A 502 12.26 -15.64 14.54
N ASP A 503 12.79 -15.41 13.33
CA ASP A 503 13.91 -16.20 12.81
C ASP A 503 15.25 -15.75 13.38
N SER A 504 15.39 -14.45 13.65
CA SER A 504 16.58 -13.84 14.25
C SER A 504 16.17 -12.71 15.19
N THR A 505 16.92 -12.55 16.28
CA THR A 505 16.74 -11.47 17.26
C THR A 505 17.17 -10.10 16.72
N THR A 506 17.90 -10.06 15.60
CA THR A 506 18.32 -8.81 14.97
C THR A 506 17.11 -8.05 14.45
N THR A 507 16.94 -6.82 14.94
CA THR A 507 15.82 -5.96 14.56
C THR A 507 16.11 -5.21 13.26
N VAL A 508 15.13 -5.20 12.36
CA VAL A 508 15.16 -4.37 11.15
C VAL A 508 14.34 -3.12 11.39
N GLY A 509 14.94 -1.95 11.20
CA GLY A 509 14.29 -0.66 11.39
C GLY A 509 15.08 0.47 10.76
N CYS A 510 14.42 1.58 10.43
CA CYS A 510 15.05 2.70 9.74
C CYS A 510 16.21 3.28 10.56
N ALA A 511 15.98 3.55 11.85
CA ALA A 511 16.95 4.16 12.76
C ALA A 511 17.98 3.17 13.34
N THR A 512 17.68 1.88 13.33
CA THR A 512 18.62 0.81 13.75
C THR A 512 19.47 0.30 12.59
N SER A 513 19.16 0.69 11.35
CA SER A 513 20.01 0.47 10.20
C SER A 513 21.22 1.41 10.22
N SER A 514 22.35 0.96 9.65
CA SER A 514 23.52 1.81 9.43
C SER A 514 23.23 3.00 8.50
N CYS A 515 22.09 3.01 7.81
CA CYS A 515 21.74 3.99 6.78
C CYS A 515 21.15 5.30 7.35
N HIS A 516 20.42 5.24 8.47
CA HIS A 516 19.78 6.41 9.09
C HIS A 516 20.07 6.51 10.60
N SER A 517 21.28 6.16 11.01
CA SER A 517 21.73 6.21 12.41
C SER A 517 21.56 7.60 13.04
N ASN A 518 21.77 8.67 12.27
CA ASN A 518 21.57 10.04 12.73
C ASN A 518 20.09 10.46 12.88
N LYS A 519 19.15 9.63 12.44
CA LYS A 519 17.70 9.86 12.59
C LYS A 519 17.11 9.13 13.80
N ALA A 520 17.94 8.51 14.64
CA ALA A 520 17.50 7.96 15.92
C ALA A 520 17.42 9.04 17.03
N ALA A 521 18.18 10.12 16.87
CA ALA A 521 18.31 11.17 17.87
C ALA A 521 17.04 12.04 17.99
N LEU A 522 16.65 12.38 19.22
CA LEU A 522 15.46 13.22 19.47
C LEU A 522 15.73 14.72 19.32
N ASN A 523 17.00 15.12 19.18
CA ASN A 523 17.44 16.51 19.06
C ASN A 523 18.06 16.84 17.69
N ALA A 524 18.30 15.85 16.82
CA ALA A 524 18.94 16.05 15.53
C ALA A 524 18.45 15.01 14.50
N GLY A 525 18.77 15.23 13.23
CA GLY A 525 18.46 14.30 12.14
C GLY A 525 17.43 14.85 11.16
N HIS A 526 16.30 15.37 11.60
CA HIS A 526 15.33 16.03 10.72
C HIS A 526 15.48 17.54 10.76
N ALA A 527 14.89 18.21 9.77
CA ALA A 527 14.96 19.67 9.59
C ALA A 527 14.42 20.46 10.80
N THR A 528 13.57 19.85 11.63
CA THR A 528 13.03 20.48 12.83
C THR A 528 13.16 19.58 14.05
N THR A 529 13.43 20.18 15.20
CA THR A 529 13.40 19.50 16.51
C THR A 529 12.03 18.88 16.78
N ALA A 530 10.95 19.53 16.32
CA ALA A 530 9.60 18.99 16.44
C ALA A 530 9.49 17.59 15.81
N ILE A 531 9.95 17.39 14.57
CA ILE A 531 9.94 16.06 13.92
C ILE A 531 10.82 15.07 14.69
N ASN A 532 12.00 15.48 15.15
CA ASN A 532 12.90 14.60 15.91
C ASN A 532 12.21 14.08 17.20
N THR A 533 11.49 14.94 17.91
CA THR A 533 10.76 14.53 19.13
C THR A 533 9.61 13.56 18.86
N HIS A 534 9.00 13.58 17.67
CA HIS A 534 7.94 12.62 17.31
C HIS A 534 8.44 11.18 17.31
N LEU A 535 9.72 10.96 17.00
CA LEU A 535 10.33 9.63 16.92
C LEU A 535 10.25 8.85 18.24
N LYS A 536 10.00 9.53 19.37
CA LYS A 536 9.76 8.90 20.65
C LYS A 536 8.49 8.05 20.66
N ARG A 537 7.46 8.45 19.91
CA ARG A 537 6.12 7.84 19.90
C ARG A 537 5.56 7.55 18.50
N VAL A 538 6.26 7.92 17.43
CA VAL A 538 5.84 7.71 16.04
C VAL A 538 6.94 6.98 15.30
N ALA A 539 6.61 5.85 14.69
CA ALA A 539 7.55 5.08 13.88
C ALA A 539 7.84 5.79 12.55
N CYS A 540 9.04 5.60 12.00
CA CYS A 540 9.42 6.18 10.71
C CYS A 540 8.42 5.78 9.61
N GLN A 541 7.97 4.53 9.62
CA GLN A 541 6.98 3.98 8.70
C GLN A 541 5.69 4.82 8.68
N THR A 542 5.23 5.32 9.83
CA THR A 542 3.97 6.08 9.94
C THR A 542 4.01 7.35 9.09
N CYS A 543 5.14 8.05 9.06
CA CYS A 543 5.30 9.26 8.27
C CYS A 543 5.67 8.97 6.81
N HIS A 544 6.45 7.91 6.56
CA HIS A 544 7.04 7.65 5.26
C HIS A 544 6.30 6.62 4.39
N ILE A 545 5.25 5.99 4.93
CA ILE A 545 4.33 5.10 4.19
C ILE A 545 2.91 5.67 4.34
N PRO A 546 2.61 6.80 3.67
CA PRO A 546 1.32 7.48 3.79
C PRO A 546 0.16 6.69 3.16
N THR A 547 0.47 5.84 2.17
CA THR A 547 -0.47 4.98 1.47
C THR A 547 0.19 3.63 1.17
N TYR A 548 -0.62 2.58 1.07
CA TYR A 548 -0.22 1.24 0.63
C TYR A 548 -1.13 0.73 -0.49
N GLY A 549 -0.80 -0.40 -1.11
CA GLY A 549 -1.43 -0.83 -2.37
C GLY A 549 -1.14 0.17 -3.48
N LYS A 550 0.08 0.73 -3.50
CA LYS A 550 0.49 1.70 -4.51
C LYS A 550 0.60 0.99 -5.86
N GLN A 551 0.34 1.74 -6.92
CA GLN A 551 0.64 1.30 -8.28
C GLN A 551 1.94 1.97 -8.73
N ALA A 552 2.91 1.19 -9.18
CA ALA A 552 4.14 1.75 -9.73
C ALA A 552 3.84 2.35 -11.12
N ALA A 553 4.45 3.50 -11.43
CA ALA A 553 4.23 4.17 -12.71
C ALA A 553 4.67 3.33 -13.93
N ASP A 554 5.65 2.45 -13.72
CA ASP A 554 6.18 1.53 -14.72
C ASP A 554 5.61 0.10 -14.62
N ALA A 555 4.56 -0.09 -13.81
CA ALA A 555 3.84 -1.36 -13.77
C ALA A 555 3.04 -1.57 -15.05
N VAL A 556 3.24 -2.74 -15.68
CA VAL A 556 2.44 -3.17 -16.82
C VAL A 556 1.43 -4.21 -16.34
N LEU A 557 0.14 -3.91 -16.51
CA LEU A 557 -0.93 -4.87 -16.23
C LEU A 557 -0.94 -5.97 -17.30
N ASN A 558 -0.69 -7.19 -16.86
CA ASN A 558 -1.01 -8.39 -17.62
C ASN A 558 -2.50 -8.71 -17.41
N THR A 559 -3.33 -8.41 -18.41
CA THR A 559 -4.79 -8.61 -18.34
C THR A 559 -5.21 -10.07 -18.26
N THR A 560 -4.35 -11.01 -18.65
CA THR A 560 -4.60 -12.46 -18.56
C THR A 560 -4.42 -12.99 -17.14
N THR A 561 -3.35 -12.56 -16.46
CA THR A 561 -3.00 -13.04 -15.11
C THR A 561 -3.49 -12.10 -14.00
N GLY A 562 -3.88 -10.86 -14.35
CA GLY A 562 -4.17 -9.79 -13.41
C GLY A 562 -2.95 -9.22 -12.69
N PHE A 563 -1.73 -9.69 -13.02
CA PHE A 563 -0.51 -9.18 -12.41
C PHE A 563 -0.17 -7.80 -12.95
N GLY A 564 0.31 -6.91 -12.08
CA GLY A 564 0.69 -5.55 -12.48
C GLY A 564 -0.30 -4.46 -12.06
N ASP A 565 -1.46 -4.77 -11.46
CA ASP A 565 -2.37 -3.74 -10.91
C ASP A 565 -2.04 -3.31 -9.47
N GLN A 566 -1.19 -4.09 -8.79
CA GLN A 566 -0.78 -3.96 -7.37
C GLN A 566 -1.93 -3.83 -6.37
N LYS A 567 -3.16 -4.22 -6.75
CA LYS A 567 -4.31 -4.17 -5.85
C LYS A 567 -4.17 -5.17 -4.74
N THR A 568 -4.29 -4.67 -3.52
CA THR A 568 -4.21 -5.49 -2.32
C THR A 568 -5.58 -5.85 -1.80
N GLU A 569 -5.71 -7.04 -1.22
CA GLU A 569 -6.98 -7.55 -0.72
C GLU A 569 -7.37 -6.82 0.57
N THR A 570 -8.59 -6.28 0.64
CA THR A 570 -9.16 -5.62 1.83
C THR A 570 -10.22 -6.47 2.52
N ASP A 571 -10.88 -7.34 1.76
CA ASP A 571 -11.84 -8.32 2.25
C ASP A 571 -11.84 -9.62 1.43
N ARG A 572 -12.26 -10.72 2.05
CA ARG A 572 -12.48 -12.02 1.42
C ARG A 572 -13.63 -12.74 2.06
N THR A 573 -14.50 -13.36 1.28
CA THR A 573 -15.49 -14.31 1.79
C THR A 573 -15.24 -15.71 1.26
N TRP A 574 -15.12 -16.67 2.18
CA TRP A 574 -15.10 -18.09 1.83
C TRP A 574 -16.49 -18.67 1.58
N ALA A 575 -17.55 -17.89 1.81
CA ALA A 575 -18.93 -18.34 1.60
C ALA A 575 -19.32 -18.39 0.12
N THR A 576 -18.60 -17.66 -0.73
CA THR A 576 -18.96 -17.50 -2.15
C THR A 576 -17.74 -17.83 -3.00
N PRO A 577 -17.76 -18.96 -3.74
CA PRO A 577 -16.71 -19.31 -4.67
C PRO A 577 -16.91 -18.61 -6.02
N GLU A 578 -15.81 -18.23 -6.65
CA GLU A 578 -15.74 -17.62 -7.98
C GLU A 578 -14.67 -18.33 -8.81
N TRP A 579 -14.92 -18.52 -10.10
CA TRP A 579 -13.94 -19.14 -10.99
C TRP A 579 -12.83 -18.15 -11.36
N SER A 580 -11.59 -18.48 -11.03
CA SER A 580 -10.41 -17.71 -11.43
C SER A 580 -9.80 -18.30 -12.69
N VAL A 581 -9.92 -17.59 -13.81
CA VAL A 581 -9.26 -17.96 -15.08
C VAL A 581 -7.73 -17.92 -14.91
N ALA A 582 -7.21 -16.89 -14.23
CA ALA A 582 -5.78 -16.71 -14.03
C ALA A 582 -5.12 -17.85 -13.23
N ASN A 583 -5.83 -18.40 -12.25
CA ASN A 583 -5.34 -19.50 -11.42
C ASN A 583 -5.87 -20.87 -11.86
N ASN A 584 -6.75 -20.90 -12.87
CA ASN A 584 -7.46 -22.08 -13.35
C ASN A 584 -8.07 -22.95 -12.22
N ARG A 585 -8.76 -22.30 -11.29
CA ARG A 585 -9.38 -22.94 -10.13
C ARG A 585 -10.46 -22.05 -9.52
N TRP A 586 -11.29 -22.62 -8.65
CA TRP A 586 -12.19 -21.84 -7.81
C TRP A 586 -11.39 -21.06 -6.76
N GLU A 587 -11.78 -19.82 -6.51
CA GLU A 587 -11.21 -18.92 -5.51
C GLU A 587 -12.35 -18.32 -4.68
N PRO A 588 -12.10 -17.90 -3.44
CA PRO A 588 -13.09 -17.14 -2.70
C PRO A 588 -13.30 -15.76 -3.35
N THR A 589 -14.49 -15.20 -3.23
CA THR A 589 -14.75 -13.80 -3.61
C THR A 589 -13.87 -12.85 -2.78
N VAL A 590 -13.20 -11.93 -3.45
CA VAL A 590 -12.26 -10.97 -2.85
C VAL A 590 -12.57 -9.54 -3.24
N VAL A 591 -12.39 -8.61 -2.30
CA VAL A 591 -12.38 -7.17 -2.57
C VAL A 591 -10.95 -6.70 -2.55
N LYS A 592 -10.52 -6.01 -3.62
CA LYS A 592 -9.17 -5.46 -3.74
C LYS A 592 -9.22 -3.96 -4.01
N SER A 593 -8.21 -3.23 -3.56
CA SER A 593 -8.13 -1.78 -3.74
C SER A 593 -6.68 -1.30 -3.79
N ASN A 594 -6.50 -0.09 -4.35
CA ASN A 594 -5.22 0.61 -4.43
C ASN A 594 -5.22 1.87 -3.57
N ASN A 595 -4.02 2.39 -3.31
CA ASN A 595 -3.76 3.67 -2.67
C ASN A 595 -4.51 3.85 -1.34
N LEU A 596 -4.54 2.78 -0.56
CA LEU A 596 -5.26 2.71 0.70
C LEU A 596 -4.50 3.47 1.78
N LYS A 597 -5.27 4.16 2.62
CA LYS A 597 -4.78 4.78 3.83
C LYS A 597 -4.51 3.71 4.90
N PRO A 598 -3.33 3.69 5.54
CA PRO A 598 -3.08 2.82 6.68
C PRO A 598 -4.02 3.11 7.84
N ILE A 599 -4.35 2.07 8.60
CA ILE A 599 -4.83 2.27 9.97
C ILE A 599 -3.61 2.36 10.89
N TYR A 600 -3.72 3.14 11.96
CA TYR A 600 -2.60 3.38 12.88
C TYR A 600 -2.90 2.79 14.24
N ALA A 601 -1.93 2.06 14.79
CA ALA A 601 -2.03 1.50 16.13
C ALA A 601 -0.70 1.62 16.86
N PHE A 602 -0.77 1.65 18.18
CA PHE A 602 0.41 1.56 19.02
C PHE A 602 0.98 0.14 18.94
N PHE A 603 2.30 0.04 18.82
CA PHE A 603 3.03 -1.22 18.80
C PHE A 603 4.28 -1.14 19.67
N ASP A 604 4.39 -2.07 20.62
CA ASP A 604 5.51 -2.18 21.56
C ASP A 604 6.55 -3.25 21.17
N GLY A 605 6.38 -3.88 20.01
CA GLY A 605 7.22 -5.00 19.56
C GLY A 605 6.57 -6.37 19.75
N SER A 606 5.48 -6.46 20.52
CA SER A 606 4.74 -7.70 20.77
C SER A 606 3.33 -7.68 20.20
N SER A 607 2.74 -8.86 20.01
CA SER A 607 1.41 -9.01 19.41
C SER A 607 0.56 -10.01 20.18
N TRP A 608 -0.76 -9.85 20.11
CA TRP A 608 -1.72 -10.89 20.42
C TRP A 608 -2.12 -11.62 19.14
N VAL A 609 -2.23 -12.95 19.15
CA VAL A 609 -2.66 -13.74 17.98
C VAL A 609 -3.60 -14.89 18.36
N TYR A 610 -4.47 -15.29 17.42
CA TYR A 610 -5.27 -16.50 17.47
C TYR A 610 -4.55 -17.65 16.76
N ASP A 611 -4.54 -18.84 17.37
CA ASP A 611 -4.10 -20.08 16.73
C ASP A 611 -5.25 -21.07 16.55
N LEU A 612 -5.13 -21.98 15.58
CA LEU A 612 -6.23 -22.78 15.02
C LEU A 612 -7.10 -23.51 16.05
N HIS A 613 -6.53 -23.93 17.17
CA HIS A 613 -7.23 -24.72 18.19
C HIS A 613 -7.67 -23.92 19.42
N ASP A 614 -7.46 -22.61 19.41
CA ASP A 614 -7.96 -21.70 20.45
C ASP A 614 -9.46 -21.48 20.32
N VAL A 615 -10.09 -21.10 21.42
CA VAL A 615 -11.42 -20.48 21.35
C VAL A 615 -11.24 -19.08 20.78
N ALA A 616 -12.01 -18.78 19.73
CA ALA A 616 -11.93 -17.50 19.03
C ALA A 616 -12.48 -16.38 19.91
N VAL A 617 -11.85 -15.20 19.84
CA VAL A 617 -12.19 -14.05 20.68
C VAL A 617 -12.71 -12.92 19.81
N ILE A 618 -13.85 -12.36 20.17
CA ILE A 618 -14.40 -11.17 19.51
C ILE A 618 -13.64 -9.93 20.00
N ASP A 619 -13.28 -9.05 19.07
CA ASP A 619 -12.78 -7.72 19.39
C ASP A 619 -13.99 -6.79 19.65
N PRO A 620 -14.16 -6.26 20.88
CA PRO A 620 -15.28 -5.39 21.18
C PRO A 620 -15.25 -4.08 20.37
N ALA A 621 -14.09 -3.66 19.85
CA ALA A 621 -13.98 -2.44 19.05
C ALA A 621 -14.53 -2.61 17.63
N THR A 622 -14.48 -3.83 17.07
CA THR A 622 -14.89 -4.08 15.68
C THR A 622 -16.10 -4.99 15.55
N GLY A 623 -16.43 -5.76 16.60
CA GLY A 623 -17.45 -6.80 16.57
C GLY A 623 -17.05 -8.07 15.81
N ASN A 624 -15.81 -8.14 15.29
CA ASN A 624 -15.30 -9.29 14.54
C ASN A 624 -14.42 -10.18 15.43
N TYR A 625 -14.19 -11.42 15.00
CA TYR A 625 -13.20 -12.30 15.62
C TYR A 625 -11.78 -11.85 15.27
N LYS A 626 -11.00 -11.45 16.27
CA LYS A 626 -9.62 -10.99 16.05
C LYS A 626 -8.69 -12.16 15.76
N ILE A 627 -7.86 -12.02 14.73
CA ILE A 627 -6.81 -12.99 14.39
C ILE A 627 -5.42 -12.51 14.84
N SER A 628 -5.10 -11.24 14.60
CA SER A 628 -3.87 -10.63 15.12
C SER A 628 -4.07 -9.17 15.50
N ARG A 629 -3.40 -8.75 16.57
CA ARG A 629 -3.41 -7.38 17.09
C ARG A 629 -2.01 -6.96 17.54
N PRO A 630 -1.52 -5.76 17.15
CA PRO A 630 -0.35 -5.19 17.79
C PRO A 630 -0.67 -4.86 19.26
N ASN A 631 0.24 -5.17 20.16
CA ASN A 631 0.13 -4.73 21.55
C ASN A 631 0.74 -3.34 21.72
N GLY A 632 0.18 -2.58 22.65
CA GLY A 632 0.62 -1.23 22.96
C GLY A 632 -0.58 -0.34 23.22
N GLY A 633 -0.30 0.87 23.65
CA GLY A 633 -1.34 1.84 23.94
C GLY A 633 -0.74 3.17 24.33
N ILE A 634 -1.58 4.20 24.38
CA ILE A 634 -1.13 5.55 24.71
C ILE A 634 -0.37 5.60 26.04
N ASN A 635 -0.72 4.77 27.03
CA ASN A 635 -0.06 4.71 28.34
C ASN A 635 1.07 3.67 28.44
N THR A 636 1.25 2.82 27.42
CA THR A 636 2.31 1.81 27.43
C THR A 636 3.67 2.50 27.27
N PRO A 637 4.67 2.20 28.11
CA PRO A 637 6.03 2.70 27.91
C PRO A 637 6.62 2.20 26.58
N ASN A 638 7.49 2.99 25.96
CA ASN A 638 8.28 2.61 24.78
C ASN A 638 7.49 2.13 23.54
N THR A 639 6.18 2.34 23.48
CA THR A 639 5.39 2.06 22.28
C THR A 639 5.43 3.21 21.27
N LYS A 640 5.32 2.88 19.98
CA LYS A 640 5.19 3.86 18.91
C LYS A 640 3.96 3.58 18.04
N LEU A 641 3.45 4.61 17.39
CA LEU A 641 2.44 4.50 16.36
C LEU A 641 3.07 3.95 15.08
N TYR A 642 2.54 2.84 14.59
CA TYR A 642 2.91 2.19 13.34
C TYR A 642 1.72 2.18 12.36
N PRO A 643 2.00 2.17 11.04
CA PRO A 643 0.97 1.97 10.02
C PRO A 643 0.72 0.48 9.80
N PHE A 644 -0.54 0.12 9.68
CA PHE A 644 -0.98 -1.24 9.40
C PHE A 644 -1.96 -1.26 8.22
N LYS A 645 -1.85 -2.31 7.42
CA LYS A 645 -2.95 -2.78 6.59
C LYS A 645 -3.98 -3.46 7.50
N TYR A 646 -5.24 -3.15 7.26
CA TYR A 646 -6.38 -3.81 7.90
C TYR A 646 -7.03 -4.76 6.92
N LYS A 647 -7.28 -5.99 7.35
CA LYS A 647 -7.89 -7.02 6.51
C LYS A 647 -9.05 -7.66 7.25
N THR A 648 -10.17 -7.84 6.56
CA THR A 648 -11.29 -8.63 7.06
C THR A 648 -11.50 -9.90 6.24
N SER A 649 -12.12 -10.92 6.82
CA SER A 649 -12.55 -12.12 6.08
C SER A 649 -13.78 -12.76 6.70
N THR A 650 -14.67 -13.27 5.87
CA THR A 650 -15.76 -14.15 6.29
C THR A 650 -15.30 -15.60 6.18
N GLN A 651 -15.18 -16.29 7.31
CA GLN A 651 -14.62 -17.64 7.43
C GLN A 651 -15.40 -18.50 8.43
N PRO A 652 -15.35 -19.84 8.31
CA PRO A 652 -16.14 -20.73 9.16
C PRO A 652 -15.64 -20.81 10.61
N ILE A 653 -16.57 -20.93 11.54
CA ILE A 653 -16.35 -21.23 12.96
C ILE A 653 -17.17 -22.45 13.35
N HIS A 654 -16.60 -23.33 14.16
CA HIS A 654 -17.30 -24.46 14.75
C HIS A 654 -18.18 -23.99 15.90
N THR A 655 -19.49 -24.21 15.81
CA THR A 655 -20.49 -23.60 16.71
C THR A 655 -20.33 -24.10 18.14
N ALA A 656 -20.09 -25.39 18.34
CA ALA A 656 -20.04 -25.97 19.69
C ALA A 656 -18.78 -25.55 20.46
N SER A 657 -17.63 -25.46 19.79
CA SER A 657 -16.36 -25.13 20.47
C SER A 657 -15.94 -23.67 20.35
N GLY A 658 -16.59 -22.88 19.49
CA GLY A 658 -16.19 -21.50 19.21
C GLY A 658 -14.81 -21.37 18.57
N LYS A 659 -14.34 -22.39 17.84
CA LYS A 659 -13.00 -22.41 17.20
C LYS A 659 -13.13 -22.14 15.72
N LEU A 660 -12.29 -21.28 15.14
CA LEU A 660 -12.24 -21.06 13.70
C LEU A 660 -11.83 -22.35 12.99
N ILE A 661 -12.51 -22.68 11.89
CA ILE A 661 -12.27 -23.91 11.14
C ILE A 661 -11.22 -23.66 10.06
N ALA A 662 -10.20 -24.51 9.99
CA ALA A 662 -9.28 -24.59 8.86
C ALA A 662 -9.99 -25.21 7.66
N LEU A 663 -10.78 -24.40 6.95
CA LEU A 663 -11.44 -24.81 5.71
C LEU A 663 -10.43 -25.48 4.77
N ASN A 664 -10.76 -26.67 4.28
CA ASN A 664 -9.87 -27.41 3.39
C ASN A 664 -9.82 -26.74 2.01
N THR A 665 -8.84 -25.87 1.82
CA THR A 665 -8.69 -25.10 0.58
C THR A 665 -8.39 -25.98 -0.63
N SER A 666 -7.86 -27.20 -0.45
CA SER A 666 -7.65 -28.13 -1.57
C SER A 666 -8.98 -28.62 -2.16
N VAL A 667 -9.97 -28.89 -1.30
CA VAL A 667 -11.32 -29.26 -1.74
C VAL A 667 -11.99 -28.04 -2.37
N TYR A 668 -11.99 -26.93 -1.65
CA TYR A 668 -12.63 -25.68 -2.10
C TYR A 668 -12.18 -25.25 -3.49
N PHE A 669 -10.86 -25.15 -3.71
CA PHE A 669 -10.31 -24.68 -4.99
C PHE A 669 -10.63 -25.62 -6.15
N LYS A 670 -10.85 -26.91 -5.88
CA LYS A 670 -11.14 -27.91 -6.91
C LYS A 670 -12.63 -27.96 -7.25
N THR A 671 -13.52 -27.81 -6.27
CA THR A 671 -14.93 -28.20 -6.43
C THR A 671 -15.94 -27.08 -6.26
N ALA A 672 -15.56 -25.92 -5.69
CA ALA A 672 -16.49 -24.90 -5.19
C ALA A 672 -17.48 -25.39 -4.11
N ASP A 673 -17.35 -26.62 -3.61
CA ASP A 673 -18.18 -27.15 -2.54
C ASP A 673 -17.72 -26.59 -1.19
N VAL A 674 -18.35 -25.50 -0.77
CA VAL A 674 -18.06 -24.81 0.50
C VAL A 674 -18.35 -25.73 1.68
N ALA A 675 -19.48 -26.45 1.68
CA ALA A 675 -19.88 -27.31 2.79
C ALA A 675 -18.89 -28.48 2.93
N GLY A 676 -18.62 -29.21 1.84
CA GLY A 676 -17.65 -30.30 1.85
C GLY A 676 -16.23 -29.85 2.23
N ALA A 677 -15.80 -28.65 1.82
CA ALA A 677 -14.52 -28.09 2.26
C ALA A 677 -14.47 -27.79 3.77
N ILE A 678 -15.57 -27.34 4.36
CA ILE A 678 -15.69 -27.10 5.81
C ILE A 678 -15.72 -28.42 6.58
N GLN A 679 -16.52 -29.38 6.14
CA GLN A 679 -16.60 -30.72 6.73
C GLN A 679 -15.25 -31.43 6.70
N SER A 680 -14.53 -31.35 5.57
CA SER A 680 -13.17 -31.87 5.47
C SER A 680 -12.21 -31.12 6.41
N GLY A 681 -12.38 -29.81 6.58
CA GLY A 681 -11.64 -29.00 7.54
C GLY A 681 -11.85 -29.44 8.98
N LEU A 682 -13.09 -29.72 9.39
CA LEU A 682 -13.43 -30.28 10.71
C LEU A 682 -12.71 -31.61 10.94
N THR A 683 -12.80 -32.54 9.98
CA THR A 683 -12.09 -33.83 10.06
C THR A 683 -10.58 -33.65 10.23
N ASN A 684 -9.97 -32.75 9.45
CA ASN A 684 -8.53 -32.47 9.56
C ASN A 684 -8.15 -31.91 10.93
N MET A 685 -9.06 -31.19 11.60
CA MET A 685 -8.89 -30.67 12.95
C MET A 685 -9.21 -31.71 14.04
N GLY A 686 -9.56 -32.94 13.67
CA GLY A 686 -9.95 -34.01 14.60
C GLY A 686 -11.38 -33.88 15.14
N LEU A 687 -12.25 -33.14 14.46
CA LEU A 687 -13.66 -32.95 14.82
C LEU A 687 -14.57 -33.77 13.88
N PRO A 688 -15.77 -34.18 14.33
CA PRO A 688 -16.75 -34.82 13.46
C PRO A 688 -17.10 -33.95 12.24
N ALA A 689 -17.09 -34.56 11.05
CA ALA A 689 -17.40 -33.87 9.80
C ALA A 689 -18.81 -33.23 9.79
N GLY A 690 -19.77 -33.82 10.51
CA GLY A 690 -21.16 -33.36 10.56
C GLY A 690 -21.44 -32.28 11.61
N ASP A 691 -20.43 -31.83 12.36
CA ASP A 691 -20.64 -30.86 13.42
C ASP A 691 -21.12 -29.49 12.88
N PRO A 692 -22.01 -28.81 13.61
CA PRO A 692 -22.59 -27.54 13.17
C PRO A 692 -21.54 -26.43 13.13
N TYR A 693 -21.59 -25.62 12.07
CA TYR A 693 -20.74 -24.47 11.88
C TYR A 693 -21.56 -23.23 11.49
N THR A 694 -20.93 -22.07 11.59
CA THR A 694 -21.46 -20.82 11.01
C THR A 694 -20.34 -20.01 10.36
N MET A 695 -20.70 -19.07 9.50
CA MET A 695 -19.75 -18.15 8.87
C MET A 695 -19.66 -16.87 9.69
N VAL A 696 -18.45 -16.49 10.09
CA VAL A 696 -18.21 -15.31 10.92
C VAL A 696 -17.23 -14.35 10.28
N LYS A 697 -17.34 -13.07 10.63
CA LYS A 697 -16.37 -12.06 10.23
C LYS A 697 -15.18 -12.10 11.18
N ALA A 698 -13.99 -12.21 10.62
CA ALA A 698 -12.71 -12.13 11.30
C ALA A 698 -11.85 -11.02 10.72
N ASP A 699 -10.89 -10.52 11.48
CA ASP A 699 -10.03 -9.41 11.04
C ASP A 699 -8.59 -9.49 11.59
N GLU A 700 -7.67 -8.84 10.88
CA GLU A 700 -6.25 -8.80 11.25
C GLU A 700 -5.54 -7.51 10.86
N TYR A 701 -4.45 -7.22 11.59
CA TYR A 701 -3.58 -6.07 11.40
C TYR A 701 -2.23 -6.54 10.88
N GLN A 702 -1.79 -6.00 9.75
CA GLN A 702 -0.51 -6.36 9.14
C GLN A 702 0.38 -5.13 9.03
N MET A 703 1.55 -5.19 9.66
CA MET A 703 2.46 -4.04 9.70
C MET A 703 3.03 -3.74 8.31
N LEU A 704 2.97 -2.47 7.92
CA LEU A 704 3.54 -1.96 6.68
C LEU A 704 4.97 -1.48 6.91
N ASN A 705 5.91 -1.92 6.07
CA ASN A 705 7.35 -1.66 6.20
C ASN A 705 8.05 -1.26 4.90
N HIS A 706 7.47 -1.58 3.75
CA HIS A 706 8.04 -1.35 2.42
C HIS A 706 7.23 -0.30 1.65
N THR A 707 7.57 -0.05 0.39
CA THR A 707 6.99 1.00 -0.46
C THR A 707 7.13 2.38 0.16
N VAL A 708 8.30 2.63 0.75
CA VAL A 708 8.62 3.91 1.40
C VAL A 708 8.61 5.02 0.36
N SER A 709 7.81 6.06 0.59
CA SER A 709 7.70 7.22 -0.31
C SER A 709 8.93 8.13 -0.24
N PRO A 710 9.19 8.94 -1.28
CA PRO A 710 10.12 10.07 -1.21
C PRO A 710 9.84 11.01 -0.04
N LYS A 711 10.89 11.65 0.48
CA LYS A 711 10.79 12.60 1.62
C LYS A 711 9.74 13.70 1.42
N ALA A 712 9.55 14.16 0.18
CA ALA A 712 8.58 15.20 -0.17
C ALA A 712 7.12 14.73 0.00
N SER A 713 6.88 13.43 -0.01
CA SER A 713 5.57 12.80 0.16
C SER A 713 5.36 12.24 1.57
N ALA A 714 6.30 12.48 2.49
CA ALA A 714 6.10 12.12 3.89
C ALA A 714 4.96 12.94 4.51
N LEU A 715 4.26 12.37 5.49
CA LEU A 715 3.16 13.04 6.16
C LEU A 715 3.61 14.33 6.83
N GLN A 716 2.93 15.43 6.48
CA GLN A 716 3.13 16.74 7.08
C GLN A 716 2.22 16.92 8.31
N CYS A 717 2.50 17.93 9.13
CA CYS A 717 1.81 18.18 10.41
C CYS A 717 0.27 18.15 10.29
N ALA A 718 -0.28 18.83 9.28
CA ALA A 718 -1.73 18.94 9.06
C ALA A 718 -2.41 17.58 8.78
N ALA A 719 -1.67 16.60 8.25
CA ALA A 719 -2.22 15.27 8.02
C ALA A 719 -2.62 14.56 9.33
N CYS A 720 -1.94 14.86 10.45
CA CYS A 720 -2.22 14.22 11.75
C CYS A 720 -2.88 15.16 12.76
N HIS A 721 -2.54 16.45 12.74
CA HIS A 721 -3.07 17.41 13.70
C HIS A 721 -4.31 18.15 13.22
N GLY A 722 -4.53 18.20 11.89
CA GLY A 722 -5.51 19.11 11.30
C GLY A 722 -5.17 20.58 11.62
N THR A 723 -6.15 21.44 11.42
CA THR A 723 -6.21 22.83 11.89
C THR A 723 -7.58 23.07 12.51
N THR A 724 -7.81 24.27 13.05
CA THR A 724 -9.15 24.67 13.54
C THR A 724 -10.22 24.62 12.44
N SER A 725 -9.84 24.79 11.17
CA SER A 725 -10.73 24.83 10.00
C SER A 725 -10.65 23.59 9.10
N THR A 726 -9.65 22.72 9.26
CA THR A 726 -9.44 21.55 8.40
C THR A 726 -9.15 20.30 9.23
N PRO A 727 -10.02 19.28 9.19
CA PRO A 727 -9.77 18.04 9.92
C PRO A 727 -8.48 17.35 9.47
N ALA A 728 -7.85 16.63 10.40
CA ALA A 728 -6.71 15.79 10.08
C ALA A 728 -7.10 14.73 9.03
N THR A 729 -6.36 14.66 7.93
CA THR A 729 -6.69 13.78 6.80
C THR A 729 -6.20 12.34 7.00
N GLN A 730 -5.13 12.15 7.78
CA GLN A 730 -4.52 10.84 8.03
C GLN A 730 -4.77 10.26 9.40
N MET A 731 -4.70 11.06 10.46
CA MET A 731 -4.81 10.51 11.80
C MET A 731 -5.77 11.33 12.65
N ASN A 732 -6.76 10.68 13.25
CA ASN A 732 -7.59 11.31 14.25
C ASN A 732 -7.00 10.99 15.64
N LEU A 733 -6.16 11.89 16.15
CA LEU A 733 -5.50 11.69 17.45
C LEU A 733 -6.51 11.53 18.60
N LYS A 734 -7.66 12.23 18.53
CA LYS A 734 -8.71 12.11 19.55
C LYS A 734 -9.25 10.68 19.61
N SER A 735 -9.56 10.06 18.47
CA SER A 735 -10.03 8.66 18.45
C SER A 735 -8.97 7.65 18.90
N MET A 736 -7.71 8.07 18.99
CA MET A 736 -6.58 7.25 19.45
C MET A 736 -6.25 7.43 20.93
N GLY A 737 -7.12 8.11 21.68
CA GLY A 737 -6.99 8.30 23.12
C GLY A 737 -6.32 9.61 23.54
N TYR A 738 -5.94 10.50 22.61
CA TYR A 738 -5.43 11.83 22.94
C TYR A 738 -6.55 12.83 23.33
N ILE A 739 -7.65 12.35 23.92
CA ILE A 739 -8.80 13.18 24.30
C ILE A 739 -8.53 13.98 25.56
N LEU A 740 -9.17 15.15 25.66
CA LEU A 740 -9.30 15.87 26.92
C LEU A 740 -10.34 15.17 27.82
N LYS A 741 -10.21 15.33 29.13
CA LYS A 741 -11.18 14.79 30.10
C LYS A 741 -12.57 15.45 30.04
N GLY A 742 -12.65 16.63 29.42
CA GLY A 742 -13.88 17.39 29.24
C GLY A 742 -13.74 18.39 28.10
N THR A 743 -14.67 19.35 28.01
CA THR A 743 -14.50 20.46 27.07
C THR A 743 -13.25 21.25 27.43
N GLU A 744 -12.63 21.90 26.43
CA GLU A 744 -11.44 22.72 26.67
C GLU A 744 -11.69 23.77 27.75
N ALA A 745 -12.85 24.45 27.71
CA ALA A 745 -13.26 25.38 28.74
C ALA A 745 -13.31 24.73 30.14
N THR A 746 -13.96 23.57 30.28
CA THR A 746 -14.05 22.84 31.55
C THR A 746 -12.70 22.40 32.09
N VAL A 747 -11.77 22.03 31.21
CA VAL A 747 -10.42 21.62 31.62
C VAL A 747 -9.61 22.82 32.09
N CYS A 748 -9.72 23.95 31.38
CA CYS A 748 -8.94 25.15 31.67
C CYS A 748 -9.42 25.89 32.93
N THR A 749 -10.73 25.89 33.20
CA THR A 749 -11.29 26.56 34.39
C THR A 749 -10.89 25.91 35.72
N GLN A 750 -10.25 24.73 35.70
CA GLN A 750 -9.73 24.06 36.90
C GLN A 750 -8.55 24.80 37.53
N CYS A 751 -7.83 25.63 36.76
CA CYS A 751 -6.62 26.31 37.24
C CYS A 751 -6.57 27.79 36.86
N HIS A 752 -7.32 28.23 35.84
CA HIS A 752 -7.35 29.60 35.34
C HIS A 752 -8.78 30.12 35.24
N GLY A 753 -8.99 31.43 35.38
CA GLY A 753 -10.30 32.05 35.12
C GLY A 753 -10.64 32.07 33.62
N THR A 754 -11.68 32.82 33.24
CA THR A 754 -11.97 33.12 31.83
C THR A 754 -10.92 34.08 31.28
N GLU A 755 -9.84 33.53 30.74
CA GLU A 755 -8.79 34.29 30.04
C GLU A 755 -8.84 34.02 28.53
N ASP A 756 -8.24 34.93 27.75
CA ASP A 756 -7.98 34.71 26.33
C ASP A 756 -7.08 33.48 26.14
N MET A 757 -7.60 32.49 25.42
CA MET A 757 -6.95 31.19 25.24
C MET A 757 -5.85 31.28 24.17
N PRO A 758 -4.55 31.18 24.53
CA PRO A 758 -3.48 31.18 23.55
C PRO A 758 -3.52 29.87 22.73
N SER A 759 -2.81 29.85 21.60
CA SER A 759 -2.77 28.65 20.74
C SER A 759 -2.36 27.38 21.50
N PHE A 760 -2.88 26.23 21.06
CA PHE A 760 -2.55 24.91 21.62
C PHE A 760 -1.04 24.75 21.90
N THR A 761 -0.20 25.14 20.94
CA THR A 761 1.26 25.01 21.04
C THR A 761 1.85 25.87 22.15
N SER A 762 1.38 27.12 22.30
CA SER A 762 1.83 28.02 23.36
C SER A 762 1.42 27.48 24.73
N LEU A 763 0.15 27.09 24.87
CA LEU A 763 -0.41 26.57 26.11
C LEU A 763 0.25 25.24 26.53
N HIS A 764 0.39 24.29 25.60
CA HIS A 764 1.05 23.01 25.86
C HIS A 764 2.53 23.17 26.20
N SER A 765 3.22 24.10 25.54
CA SER A 765 4.63 24.38 25.86
C SER A 765 4.77 24.96 27.27
N LYS A 766 3.91 25.91 27.65
CA LYS A 766 3.92 26.49 29.00
C LYS A 766 3.65 25.43 30.07
N HIS A 767 2.59 24.63 29.92
CA HIS A 767 2.22 23.62 30.92
C HIS A 767 3.21 22.45 30.97
N VAL A 768 3.55 21.87 29.83
CA VAL A 768 4.33 20.63 29.80
C VAL A 768 5.84 20.88 29.83
N THR A 769 6.33 21.87 29.08
CA THR A 769 7.77 22.15 29.00
C THR A 769 8.23 23.01 30.17
N SER A 770 7.56 24.14 30.44
CA SER A 770 7.99 25.11 31.44
C SER A 770 7.53 24.75 32.85
N LYS A 771 6.24 24.47 33.05
CA LYS A 771 5.65 24.16 34.37
C LYS A 771 5.76 22.70 34.77
N LYS A 772 6.17 21.81 33.84
CA LYS A 772 6.31 20.36 34.05
C LYS A 772 5.03 19.71 34.59
N ILE A 773 3.87 20.18 34.17
CA ILE A 773 2.57 19.63 34.56
C ILE A 773 2.32 18.35 33.77
N ASP A 774 1.90 17.28 34.46
CA ASP A 774 1.59 16.02 33.79
C ASP A 774 0.37 16.12 32.85
N CYS A 775 0.42 15.35 31.77
CA CYS A 775 -0.68 15.25 30.80
C CYS A 775 -1.98 14.78 31.45
N SER A 776 -1.93 14.01 32.56
CA SER A 776 -3.12 13.52 33.24
C SER A 776 -3.96 14.62 33.88
N MET A 777 -3.48 15.87 33.94
CA MET A 777 -4.30 17.00 34.38
C MET A 777 -5.37 17.35 33.36
N CYS A 778 -5.03 17.33 32.06
CA CYS A 778 -5.95 17.71 30.98
C CYS A 778 -6.52 16.49 30.24
N HIS A 779 -5.79 15.39 30.20
CA HIS A 779 -6.09 14.22 29.39
C HIS A 779 -6.34 12.97 30.22
N THR A 780 -6.89 11.94 29.58
CA THR A 780 -7.06 10.61 30.16
C THR A 780 -5.77 9.77 30.20
N PHE A 781 -4.62 10.37 29.85
CA PHE A 781 -3.33 9.70 29.79
C PHE A 781 -2.26 10.51 30.53
N SER A 782 -1.25 9.81 31.07
CA SER A 782 -0.12 10.41 31.78
C SER A 782 1.17 10.33 30.96
N ARG A 783 2.08 11.29 31.18
CA ARG A 783 3.44 11.32 30.60
C ARG A 783 4.51 11.62 31.66
N ALA A 784 4.19 11.47 32.94
CA ALA A 784 5.05 11.86 34.06
C ALA A 784 6.40 11.16 33.99
N ALA A 785 6.42 9.83 33.93
CA ALA A 785 7.64 9.05 33.81
C ALA A 785 8.39 9.32 32.49
N GLU A 786 7.67 9.48 31.37
CA GLU A 786 8.29 9.66 30.06
C GLU A 786 8.97 11.03 29.88
N ARG A 787 8.37 12.08 30.45
CA ARG A 787 8.75 13.48 30.22
C ARG A 787 9.25 14.19 31.49
N GLY A 788 9.37 13.48 32.61
CA GLY A 788 9.76 14.04 33.91
C GLY A 788 8.76 15.09 34.40
N LEU A 789 7.46 14.80 34.29
CA LEU A 789 6.39 15.72 34.70
C LEU A 789 5.93 15.41 36.12
N THR A 790 5.44 16.42 36.81
CA THR A 790 4.90 16.32 38.17
C THR A 790 3.42 15.99 38.11
N ILE A 791 2.99 14.99 38.88
CA ILE A 791 1.59 14.64 39.06
C ILE A 791 1.02 15.55 40.15
N GLY A 792 -0.07 16.28 39.85
CA GLY A 792 -0.69 17.24 40.75
C GLY A 792 -0.23 18.69 40.53
N ILE A 793 -0.96 19.63 41.14
CA ILE A 793 -0.65 21.06 41.10
C ILE A 793 0.44 21.32 42.15
N LYS A 794 1.59 21.88 41.74
CA LYS A 794 2.47 22.53 42.71
C LYS A 794 1.76 23.80 43.16
N ASN A 795 1.34 23.82 44.43
CA ASN A 795 0.82 25.01 45.08
C ASN A 795 1.78 26.20 44.90
#